data_AF-A0A2G5BH84-F1
#
_entry.id   AF-A0A2G5BH84-F1
#
_cell.length_a   1.000
_cell.length_b   1.000
_cell.length_c   1.000
_cell.angle_alpha   90.00
_cell.angle_beta   90.00
_cell.angle_gamma   90.00
#
_symmetry.space_group_name_H-M   'P 1'
#
loop_
_entity.id
_entity.type
_entity.pdbx_description
1 polymer ?
#
loop_
_entity_poly.entity_id
_entity_poly.type
_entity_poly.pdbx_seq_one_letter_code
_entity_poly.pdbx_strand_id
1 'polypeptide(L)'
;MATNIASDSDEEPQQNVEYILLAEFDIDQGAILKHQYPRPTGADDSHLAELMLPDGAHARESDWTMFFLNQKAPDDAGRVAEDGPPLLHVLNLVRTKHDKEVRRGAIVKAMAVCTRHRFIHIYQAILMLALENYYRVPTEDTLAELFKAANEMDLSCMPRLSRHETTILRFSDDQNMFEERFMQLESERRLLDNLERDSDRLEVLHDPAMLTDLASPTSNDLESSGRRGASVDTGASRMRGPSTTRNKDRRFFDTEIVYSGVKLPIRVPMTVYPEEIGDFSLIQLLTTFAGAAPTTSVSKVIHPHLESSGQYTHPIILLMNGLLTQKRIIFLGHGKPAGEVANYVLSAVALGSGGGGVLRGFANRAFPYTNLTNLDTLLSFSGYIAGVTNPAFEEHPEWWDLLCNINTGRITVSPALASPPASTSTRSQTDSLRRSLDSVSLSRNRSFSSREGKPDKWNNLDTEFIQDLMLAIERHYGEVAIRAKVENYVRRFMSLVPIYEYEHTGATVLGDPALIASDKPGIDGYAISPGDKETRDNDIAFYQSRIDGFIGTQAYHNAAVDYQTMQSSCFIRGIDISHMVYCLRHSTNLNVNEVEAIYKRLDEQVVSDNQVTELLASLPQSQGGLQPLAYGFYHPSPAIRLHTVRLFEKIEGNQAGARYVRNTNFFHQCAFSNLRYTFSC
;
A
#
# COMPACT_ATOMS: atom_id res chain seq x y z
N MET A 1 -21.39 -0.96 19.21
CA MET A 1 -21.26 0.30 19.99
C MET A 1 -21.26 1.45 19.01
N ALA A 2 -21.90 2.55 19.40
CA ALA A 2 -22.20 3.70 18.56
C ALA A 2 -20.96 4.21 17.82
N THR A 3 -21.13 4.49 16.55
CA THR A 3 -20.27 5.39 15.78
C THR A 3 -20.12 6.69 16.58
N ASN A 4 -18.91 6.95 17.08
CA ASN A 4 -18.51 8.28 17.50
C ASN A 4 -18.54 9.18 16.25
N ILE A 5 -19.72 9.71 15.95
CA ILE A 5 -19.82 11.04 15.35
C ILE A 5 -19.52 11.98 16.53
N ALA A 6 -18.23 12.12 16.83
CA ALA A 6 -17.79 13.23 17.63
C ALA A 6 -18.16 14.50 16.86
N SER A 7 -18.81 15.43 17.55
CA SER A 7 -19.05 16.78 17.08
C SER A 7 -17.71 17.40 16.67
N ASP A 8 -17.52 17.54 15.36
CA ASP A 8 -16.29 17.96 14.67
C ASP A 8 -16.07 19.48 14.77
N SER A 9 -16.23 20.06 15.96
CA SER A 9 -16.22 21.51 16.16
C SER A 9 -14.96 22.09 16.79
N ASP A 10 -13.93 21.29 17.10
CA ASP A 10 -12.66 21.78 17.66
C ASP A 10 -11.43 20.87 17.32
N GLU A 11 -11.39 20.21 16.16
CA GLU A 11 -10.13 19.64 15.66
C GLU A 11 -9.34 20.72 14.90
N GLU A 12 -8.15 21.09 15.40
CA GLU A 12 -7.23 21.96 14.65
C GLU A 12 -7.05 21.40 13.23
N PRO A 13 -7.05 22.25 12.18
CA PRO A 13 -6.89 21.79 10.82
C PRO A 13 -5.61 20.96 10.69
N GLN A 14 -5.78 19.70 10.30
CA GLN A 14 -4.68 18.74 10.23
C GLN A 14 -3.58 19.27 9.31
N GLN A 15 -2.44 19.62 9.89
CA GLN A 15 -1.27 20.10 9.18
C GLN A 15 -0.70 19.02 8.25
N ASN A 16 -0.19 19.43 7.10
CA ASN A 16 0.49 18.55 6.16
C ASN A 16 1.83 18.05 6.71
N VAL A 17 2.56 18.92 7.41
CA VAL A 17 3.86 18.65 8.01
C VAL A 17 3.81 19.08 9.47
N GLU A 18 4.21 18.19 10.37
CA GLU A 18 4.21 18.46 11.81
C GLU A 18 5.54 19.06 12.30
N TYR A 19 6.67 18.61 11.75
CA TYR A 19 7.99 19.07 12.17
C TYR A 19 8.95 19.19 11.00
N ILE A 20 9.84 20.17 11.09
CA ILE A 20 11.08 20.26 10.32
C ILE A 20 12.25 20.07 11.29
N LEU A 21 13.15 19.17 10.95
CA LEU A 21 14.36 18.89 11.72
C LEU A 21 15.59 19.35 10.94
N LEU A 22 16.59 19.83 11.65
CA LEU A 22 17.90 20.15 11.08
C LEU A 22 19.00 19.57 11.96
N ALA A 23 19.88 18.77 11.35
CA ALA A 23 21.07 18.23 11.98
C ALA A 23 22.34 18.69 11.24
N GLU A 24 23.43 18.88 11.97
CA GLU A 24 24.74 19.22 11.43
C GLU A 24 25.80 18.29 12.04
N PHE A 25 26.88 18.07 11.28
CA PHE A 25 28.03 17.36 11.82
C PHE A 25 29.01 18.36 12.46
N ASP A 26 29.16 18.27 13.78
CA ASP A 26 30.16 18.99 14.55
C ASP A 26 31.46 18.18 14.65
N ILE A 27 32.60 18.88 14.60
CA ILE A 27 33.92 18.24 14.55
C ILE A 27 34.30 17.60 15.89
N ASP A 28 33.84 18.19 16.99
CA ASP A 28 34.20 17.83 18.35
C ASP A 28 33.11 16.96 19.00
N GLN A 29 31.83 17.21 18.68
CA GLN A 29 30.68 16.51 19.26
C GLN A 29 30.09 15.41 18.36
N GLY A 30 30.42 15.40 17.07
CA GLY A 30 29.83 14.45 16.11
C GLY A 30 28.47 14.94 15.59
N ALA A 31 27.51 14.02 15.41
CA ALA A 31 26.18 14.36 14.92
C ALA A 31 25.41 15.15 15.98
N ILE A 32 24.93 16.36 15.64
CA ILE A 32 24.12 17.19 16.54
C ILE A 32 22.81 17.60 15.86
N LEU A 33 21.72 17.54 16.62
CA LEU A 33 20.43 18.10 16.21
C LEU A 33 20.43 19.58 16.58
N LYS A 34 20.41 20.45 15.58
CA LYS A 34 20.59 21.89 15.77
C LYS A 34 19.28 22.63 15.98
N HIS A 35 18.26 22.28 15.20
CA HIS A 35 16.95 22.92 15.29
C HIS A 35 15.81 21.90 15.12
N GLN A 36 14.74 22.14 15.88
CA GLN A 36 13.45 21.47 15.75
C GLN A 36 12.40 22.57 15.62
N TYR A 37 11.63 22.54 14.53
CA TYR A 37 10.61 23.55 14.25
C TYR A 37 9.27 22.88 13.97
N PRO A 38 8.13 23.44 14.44
CA PRO A 38 7.97 24.66 15.22
C PRO A 38 8.21 24.47 16.73
N ARG A 39 8.26 23.22 17.19
CA ARG A 39 8.47 22.85 18.60
C ARG A 39 9.28 21.55 18.68
N PRO A 40 9.85 21.23 19.85
CA PRO A 40 10.53 19.95 20.05
C PRO A 40 9.59 18.76 19.81
N THR A 41 10.11 17.72 19.16
CA THR A 41 9.36 16.48 18.87
C THR A 41 9.09 15.63 20.11
N GLY A 42 9.91 15.81 21.17
CA GLY A 42 9.90 14.97 22.37
C GLY A 42 10.73 13.69 22.25
N ALA A 43 11.32 13.42 21.08
CA ALA A 43 12.33 12.37 20.92
C ALA A 43 13.70 12.86 21.41
N ASP A 44 14.61 11.92 21.67
CA ASP A 44 15.98 12.23 22.09
C ASP A 44 16.77 12.90 20.95
N ASP A 45 17.37 14.06 21.25
CA ASP A 45 18.05 14.90 20.26
C ASP A 45 19.28 14.22 19.65
N SER A 46 20.04 13.49 20.48
CA SER A 46 21.22 12.74 20.02
C SER A 46 20.81 11.60 19.09
N HIS A 47 19.77 10.86 19.45
CA HIS A 47 19.20 9.80 18.62
C HIS A 47 18.71 10.32 17.26
N LEU A 48 17.98 11.44 17.23
CA LEU A 48 17.52 12.05 15.99
C LEU A 48 18.69 12.48 15.10
N ALA A 49 19.73 13.08 15.69
CA ALA A 49 20.90 13.54 14.94
C ALA A 49 21.60 12.39 14.21
N GLU A 50 21.75 11.24 14.85
CA GLU A 50 22.40 10.08 14.26
C GLU A 50 21.56 9.42 13.16
N LEU A 51 20.23 9.39 13.29
CA LEU A 51 19.36 8.91 12.21
C LEU A 51 19.38 9.86 11.01
N MET A 52 19.50 11.17 11.25
CA MET A 52 19.59 12.17 10.20
C MET A 52 20.95 12.20 9.47
N LEU A 53 22.02 11.75 10.14
CA LEU A 53 23.38 11.74 9.63
C LEU A 53 23.91 10.29 9.60
N PRO A 54 23.40 9.44 8.69
CA PRO A 54 23.70 8.01 8.69
C PRO A 54 25.19 7.72 8.43
N ASP A 55 25.65 6.59 8.96
CA ASP A 55 27.02 6.11 8.77
C ASP A 55 27.37 6.03 7.27
N GLY A 56 28.49 6.66 6.89
CA GLY A 56 28.95 6.70 5.51
C GLY A 56 28.34 7.81 4.64
N ALA A 57 27.48 8.68 5.18
CA ALA A 57 26.94 9.85 4.45
C ALA A 57 28.04 10.78 3.91
N HIS A 58 29.14 10.93 4.65
CA HIS A 58 30.28 11.78 4.29
C HIS A 58 31.04 11.31 3.03
N ALA A 59 30.88 10.05 2.62
CA ALA A 59 31.50 9.50 1.42
C ALA A 59 30.72 9.85 0.13
N ARG A 60 29.58 10.56 0.25
CA ARG A 60 28.64 10.84 -0.83
C ARG A 60 28.25 12.31 -0.82
N GLU A 61 27.88 12.83 -2.00
CA GLU A 61 27.37 14.20 -2.13
C GLU A 61 26.01 14.39 -1.45
N SER A 62 25.14 13.38 -1.54
CA SER A 62 23.83 13.36 -0.91
C SER A 62 23.34 11.94 -0.64
N ASP A 63 22.49 11.78 0.38
CA ASP A 63 21.75 10.55 0.65
C ASP A 63 20.32 10.90 1.14
N TRP A 64 19.35 10.08 0.75
CA TRP A 64 17.94 10.25 1.09
C TRP A 64 17.53 9.15 2.03
N THR A 65 17.34 9.46 3.32
CA THR A 65 16.97 8.46 4.32
C THR A 65 15.53 8.62 4.75
N MET A 66 14.96 7.52 5.20
CA MET A 66 13.64 7.48 5.82
C MET A 66 13.75 6.80 7.17
N PHE A 67 13.06 7.36 8.17
CA PHE A 67 12.89 6.73 9.47
C PHE A 67 11.54 7.15 10.06
N PHE A 68 11.10 6.49 11.12
CA PHE A 68 9.80 6.74 11.74
C PHE A 68 9.96 7.25 13.16
N LEU A 69 9.04 8.11 13.58
CA LEU A 69 8.93 8.58 14.97
C LEU A 69 7.62 8.09 15.59
N ASN A 70 7.56 8.10 16.92
CA ASN A 70 6.42 7.63 17.72
C ASN A 70 6.10 6.14 17.52
N GLN A 71 7.12 5.34 17.22
CA GLN A 71 6.99 3.88 17.19
C GLN A 71 6.77 3.37 18.60
N LYS A 72 5.82 2.44 18.76
CA LYS A 72 5.47 1.87 20.06
C LYS A 72 5.74 0.38 20.04
N ALA A 73 6.59 -0.06 20.96
CA ALA A 73 6.79 -1.49 21.19
C ALA A 73 5.49 -2.10 21.73
N PRO A 74 5.12 -3.32 21.29
CA PRO A 74 4.01 -4.04 21.88
C PRO A 74 4.31 -4.40 23.35
N ASP A 75 3.29 -4.43 24.19
CA ASP A 75 3.40 -4.89 25.57
C ASP A 75 3.66 -6.41 25.66
N ASP A 76 3.88 -6.94 26.88
CA ASP A 76 4.12 -8.37 27.11
C ASP A 76 2.96 -9.27 26.63
N ALA A 77 1.76 -8.71 26.48
CA ALA A 77 0.58 -9.40 25.95
C ALA A 77 0.44 -9.24 24.42
N GLY A 78 1.42 -8.63 23.76
CA GLY A 78 1.43 -8.39 22.32
C GLY A 78 0.47 -7.30 21.87
N ARG A 79 0.04 -6.40 22.76
CA ARG A 79 -0.86 -5.27 22.44
C ARG A 79 -0.06 -3.99 22.29
N VAL A 80 -0.38 -3.21 21.27
CA VAL A 80 0.20 -1.87 21.07
C VAL A 80 -0.69 -0.86 21.78
N ALA A 81 -0.12 -0.01 22.63
CA ALA A 81 -0.86 1.06 23.29
C ALA A 81 -1.48 2.02 22.25
N GLU A 82 -2.81 2.14 22.26
CA GLU A 82 -3.52 3.08 21.38
C GLU A 82 -3.26 4.55 21.83
N ASP A 83 -2.99 4.78 23.11
CA ASP A 83 -2.73 6.10 23.69
C ASP A 83 -1.36 6.66 23.25
N GLY A 84 -1.34 7.90 22.74
CA GLY A 84 -0.13 8.64 22.37
C GLY A 84 -0.11 9.13 20.92
N PRO A 85 0.92 9.88 20.51
CA PRO A 85 0.96 10.48 19.17
C PRO A 85 1.03 9.40 18.08
N PRO A 86 0.46 9.67 16.89
CA PRO A 86 0.48 8.71 15.78
C PRO A 86 1.89 8.56 15.19
N LEU A 87 2.10 7.45 14.48
CA LEU A 87 3.32 7.18 13.72
C LEU A 87 3.59 8.33 12.74
N LEU A 88 4.79 8.89 12.78
CA LEU A 88 5.24 9.93 11.86
C LEU A 88 6.28 9.37 10.89
N HIS A 89 6.13 9.69 9.62
CA HIS A 89 7.09 9.36 8.58
C HIS A 89 8.04 10.52 8.40
N VAL A 90 9.34 10.25 8.46
CA VAL A 90 10.39 11.26 8.30
C VAL A 90 11.11 11.02 6.99
N LEU A 91 11.08 12.02 6.10
CA LEU A 91 11.93 12.08 4.92
C LEU A 91 13.11 12.98 5.24
N ASN A 92 14.32 12.43 5.22
CA ASN A 92 15.54 13.14 5.53
C ASN A 92 16.47 13.22 4.32
N LEU A 93 17.00 14.42 4.07
CA LEU A 93 18.02 14.68 3.07
C LEU A 93 19.31 15.08 3.78
N VAL A 94 20.36 14.28 3.64
CA VAL A 94 21.71 14.69 4.03
C VAL A 94 22.50 15.11 2.79
N ARG A 95 23.28 16.19 2.92
CA ARG A 95 24.21 16.64 1.87
C ARG A 95 25.57 16.94 2.45
N THR A 96 26.59 16.61 1.69
CA THR A 96 27.99 16.88 1.98
C THR A 96 28.51 17.87 0.95
N LYS A 97 28.98 19.05 1.37
CA LYS A 97 29.69 20.01 0.52
C LYS A 97 31.17 20.02 0.90
N HIS A 98 32.05 19.69 -0.03
CA HIS A 98 33.50 19.78 0.18
C HIS A 98 33.94 21.24 0.18
N ASP A 99 34.60 21.66 1.25
CA ASP A 99 35.14 23.01 1.42
C ASP A 99 36.53 22.93 2.05
N LYS A 100 37.54 23.38 1.30
CA LYS A 100 38.95 23.34 1.72
C LYS A 100 39.25 24.32 2.86
N GLU A 101 38.42 25.33 3.06
CA GLU A 101 38.59 26.32 4.12
C GLU A 101 38.18 25.77 5.50
N VAL A 102 37.42 24.67 5.53
CA VAL A 102 36.93 24.04 6.77
C VAL A 102 37.89 22.95 7.23
N ARG A 103 38.08 22.83 8.55
CA ARG A 103 39.05 21.91 9.20
C ARG A 103 39.01 20.45 8.71
N ARG A 104 37.85 19.90 8.35
CA ARG A 104 37.70 18.52 7.83
C ARG A 104 37.56 18.43 6.30
N GLY A 105 37.68 19.55 5.58
CA GLY A 105 37.55 19.57 4.12
C GLY A 105 36.12 19.38 3.60
N ALA A 106 35.12 19.31 4.47
CA ALA A 106 33.72 19.14 4.13
C ALA A 106 32.79 19.65 5.25
N ILE A 107 31.60 20.09 4.84
CA ILE A 107 30.47 20.47 5.69
C ILE A 107 29.35 19.47 5.40
N VAL A 108 28.80 18.85 6.45
CA VAL A 108 27.70 17.89 6.35
C VAL A 108 26.50 18.45 7.11
N LYS A 109 25.36 18.55 6.43
CA LYS A 109 24.10 19.02 7.00
C LYS A 109 22.96 18.14 6.52
N ALA A 110 21.98 17.94 7.39
CA ALA A 110 20.76 17.21 7.09
C ALA A 110 19.54 18.06 7.44
N MET A 111 18.50 17.95 6.62
CA MET A 111 17.20 18.57 6.86
C MET A 111 16.12 17.52 6.59
N ALA A 112 15.13 17.45 7.47
CA ALA A 112 14.07 16.45 7.38
C ALA A 112 12.67 17.05 7.54
N VAL A 113 11.70 16.41 6.86
CA VAL A 113 10.26 16.69 6.95
C VAL A 113 9.58 15.54 7.66
N CYS A 114 8.84 15.84 8.74
CA CYS A 114 8.05 14.86 9.49
C CYS A 114 6.56 15.04 9.18
N THR A 115 5.90 14.00 8.68
CA THR A 115 4.51 14.07 8.23
C THR A 115 3.74 12.78 8.53
N ARG A 116 2.41 12.89 8.64
CA ARG A 116 1.49 11.73 8.67
C ARG A 116 1.21 11.18 7.28
N HIS A 117 1.51 11.94 6.23
CA HIS A 117 1.28 11.52 4.85
C HIS A 117 2.15 10.31 4.53
N ARG A 118 1.61 9.38 3.73
CA ARG A 118 2.34 8.19 3.30
C ARG A 118 3.16 8.45 2.04
N PHE A 119 2.72 9.41 1.23
CA PHE A 119 3.38 9.84 -0.01
C PHE A 119 4.51 10.84 0.25
N ILE A 120 5.37 10.60 1.24
CA ILE A 120 6.35 11.60 1.71
C ILE A 120 7.36 12.05 0.64
N HIS A 121 7.58 11.23 -0.40
CA HIS A 121 8.48 11.54 -1.51
C HIS A 121 8.11 12.83 -2.25
N ILE A 122 6.86 13.32 -2.14
CA ILE A 122 6.46 14.61 -2.72
C ILE A 122 7.29 15.80 -2.18
N TYR A 123 7.84 15.68 -0.97
CA TYR A 123 8.61 16.75 -0.33
C TYR A 123 10.08 16.81 -0.77
N GLN A 124 10.57 15.87 -1.58
CA GLN A 124 11.97 15.83 -2.00
C GLN A 124 12.41 17.14 -2.69
N ALA A 125 11.59 17.67 -3.60
CA ALA A 125 11.94 18.87 -4.37
C ALA A 125 12.09 20.12 -3.48
N ILE A 126 11.14 20.34 -2.55
CA ILE A 126 11.19 21.49 -1.65
C ILE A 126 12.31 21.35 -0.60
N LEU A 127 12.55 20.12 -0.11
CA LEU A 127 13.61 19.87 0.86
C LEU A 127 15.00 20.11 0.28
N MET A 128 15.22 19.73 -0.98
CA MET A 128 16.46 20.06 -1.72
C MET A 128 16.70 21.56 -1.81
N LEU A 129 15.65 22.33 -2.14
CA LEU A 129 15.74 23.78 -2.30
C LEU A 129 15.96 24.48 -0.95
N ALA A 130 15.25 24.06 0.09
CA ALA A 130 15.38 24.61 1.44
C ALA A 130 16.76 24.33 2.05
N LEU A 131 17.29 23.11 1.89
CA LEU A 131 18.63 22.78 2.37
C LEU A 131 19.71 23.57 1.60
N GLU A 132 19.57 23.74 0.27
CA GLU A 132 20.47 24.58 -0.52
C GLU A 132 20.45 26.05 -0.06
N ASN A 133 19.27 26.59 0.26
CA ASN A 133 19.12 27.93 0.82
C ASN A 133 19.78 28.04 2.21
N TYR A 134 19.59 27.04 3.08
CA TYR A 134 20.23 27.00 4.39
C TYR A 134 21.76 26.94 4.31
N TYR A 135 22.30 26.28 3.29
CA TYR A 135 23.75 26.29 3.03
C TYR A 135 24.27 27.69 2.66
N ARG A 136 23.46 28.52 2.01
CA ARG A 136 23.83 29.90 1.64
C ARG A 136 23.65 30.86 2.82
N VAL A 137 22.55 30.69 3.56
CA VAL A 137 22.15 31.54 4.68
C VAL A 137 21.65 30.64 5.81
N PRO A 138 22.49 30.28 6.80
CA PRO A 138 22.13 29.33 7.85
C PRO A 138 21.27 30.01 8.93
N THR A 139 19.99 30.27 8.62
CA THR A 139 19.02 30.89 9.53
C THR A 139 17.86 29.95 9.85
N GLU A 140 17.31 30.09 11.06
CA GLU A 140 16.11 29.38 11.49
C GLU A 140 14.89 29.76 10.65
N ASP A 141 14.86 30.99 10.11
CA ASP A 141 13.84 31.46 9.17
C ASP A 141 13.66 30.54 7.95
N THR A 142 14.74 29.88 7.51
CA THR A 142 14.67 28.93 6.39
C THR A 142 13.78 27.73 6.73
N LEU A 143 13.84 27.25 7.97
CA LEU A 143 12.99 26.16 8.46
C LEU A 143 11.54 26.63 8.62
N ALA A 144 11.33 27.85 9.13
CA ALA A 144 10.01 28.44 9.26
C ALA A 144 9.33 28.65 7.90
N GLU A 145 10.08 29.13 6.90
CA GLU A 145 9.60 29.27 5.52
C GLU A 145 9.27 27.91 4.90
N LEU A 146 10.11 26.89 5.12
CA LEU A 146 9.87 25.53 4.63
C LEU A 146 8.60 24.94 5.26
N PHE A 147 8.47 25.05 6.58
CA PHE A 147 7.31 24.55 7.32
C PHE A 147 6.02 25.24 6.87
N LYS A 148 6.06 26.57 6.70
CA LYS A 148 4.93 27.35 6.20
C LYS A 148 4.57 26.92 4.78
N ALA A 149 5.52 26.89 3.85
CA ALA A 149 5.28 26.52 2.47
C ALA A 149 4.70 25.09 2.34
N ALA A 150 5.22 24.13 3.09
CA ALA A 150 4.72 22.75 3.07
C ALA A 150 3.28 22.63 3.62
N ASN A 151 2.91 23.45 4.60
CA ASN A 151 1.58 23.48 5.19
C ASN A 151 0.58 24.35 4.40
N GLU A 152 1.04 25.31 3.61
CA GLU A 152 0.23 26.08 2.65
C GLU A 152 -0.15 25.29 1.39
N MET A 153 0.41 24.10 1.19
CA MET A 153 0.03 23.20 0.10
C MET A 153 -1.47 22.87 0.17
N ASP A 154 -2.23 23.38 -0.80
CA ASP A 154 -3.68 23.18 -0.84
C ASP A 154 -4.04 21.77 -1.30
N LEU A 155 -4.74 21.04 -0.42
CA LEU A 155 -5.32 19.72 -0.67
C LEU A 155 -6.85 19.74 -0.55
N SER A 156 -7.49 20.90 -0.43
CA SER A 156 -8.93 21.04 -0.20
C SER A 156 -9.78 20.41 -1.32
N CYS A 157 -9.32 20.49 -2.56
CA CYS A 157 -9.98 19.92 -3.73
C CYS A 157 -9.62 18.44 -3.98
N MET A 158 -8.88 17.79 -3.07
CA MET A 158 -8.51 16.39 -3.19
C MET A 158 -9.68 15.49 -2.73
N PRO A 159 -10.27 14.65 -3.60
CA PRO A 159 -11.38 13.80 -3.22
C PRO A 159 -11.00 12.75 -2.17
N ARG A 160 -11.84 12.55 -1.17
CA ARG A 160 -11.70 11.43 -0.22
C ARG A 160 -12.35 10.18 -0.81
N LEU A 161 -11.53 9.24 -1.27
CA LEU A 161 -11.99 7.97 -1.83
C LEU A 161 -12.09 6.91 -0.73
N SER A 162 -13.16 6.11 -0.77
CA SER A 162 -13.28 4.90 0.04
C SER A 162 -12.27 3.83 -0.40
N ARG A 163 -12.02 2.81 0.45
CA ARG A 163 -11.12 1.70 0.11
C ARG A 163 -11.48 1.04 -1.23
N HIS A 164 -12.77 0.81 -1.47
CA HIS A 164 -13.26 0.23 -2.73
C HIS A 164 -13.01 1.14 -3.93
N GLU A 165 -13.27 2.45 -3.81
CA GLU A 165 -12.98 3.43 -4.87
C GLU A 165 -11.48 3.54 -5.14
N THR A 166 -10.63 3.54 -4.10
CA THR A 166 -9.17 3.51 -4.25
C THR A 166 -8.71 2.26 -5.01
N THR A 167 -9.25 1.08 -4.67
CA THR A 167 -8.96 -0.17 -5.39
C THR A 167 -9.41 -0.10 -6.85
N ILE A 168 -10.62 0.43 -7.12
CA ILE A 168 -11.11 0.63 -8.49
C ILE A 168 -10.18 1.55 -9.27
N LEU A 169 -9.82 2.71 -8.72
CA LEU A 169 -8.93 3.68 -9.37
C LEU A 169 -7.53 3.10 -9.63
N ARG A 170 -7.01 2.31 -8.69
CA ARG A 170 -5.70 1.64 -8.79
C ARG A 170 -5.62 0.66 -9.95
N PHE A 171 -6.68 -0.10 -10.17
CA PHE A 171 -6.73 -1.17 -11.19
C PHE A 171 -7.54 -0.83 -12.43
N SER A 172 -8.01 0.41 -12.54
CA SER A 172 -8.70 0.96 -13.72
C SER A 172 -7.70 1.18 -14.85
N ASP A 173 -8.08 0.82 -16.07
CA ASP A 173 -7.35 1.20 -17.29
C ASP A 173 -7.67 2.64 -17.72
N ASP A 174 -8.83 3.16 -17.30
CA ASP A 174 -9.26 4.54 -17.51
C ASP A 174 -8.55 5.48 -16.54
N GLN A 175 -7.74 6.40 -17.08
CA GLN A 175 -7.01 7.43 -16.35
C GLN A 175 -7.93 8.51 -15.76
N ASN A 176 -9.15 8.66 -16.30
CA ASN A 176 -10.11 9.68 -15.88
C ASN A 176 -11.17 9.11 -14.93
N MET A 177 -10.91 7.97 -14.28
CA MET A 177 -11.84 7.37 -13.33
C MET A 177 -12.10 8.31 -12.15
N PHE A 178 -13.38 8.46 -11.75
CA PHE A 178 -13.86 9.39 -10.73
C PHE A 178 -13.61 10.88 -11.01
N GLU A 179 -13.34 11.27 -12.24
CA GLU A 179 -13.10 12.68 -12.64
C GLU A 179 -14.22 13.63 -12.18
N GLU A 180 -15.46 13.16 -12.20
CA GLU A 180 -16.64 13.89 -11.73
C GLU A 180 -16.50 14.41 -10.27
N ARG A 181 -15.84 13.64 -9.38
CA ARG A 181 -15.60 14.06 -7.99
C ARG A 181 -14.65 15.25 -7.90
N PHE A 182 -13.60 15.24 -8.72
CA PHE A 182 -12.66 16.37 -8.80
C PHE A 182 -13.36 17.62 -9.34
N MET A 183 -14.15 17.47 -10.41
CA MET A 183 -14.90 18.59 -10.99
C MET A 183 -15.91 19.18 -10.00
N GLN A 184 -16.58 18.34 -9.21
CA GLN A 184 -17.50 18.78 -8.18
C GLN A 184 -16.79 19.65 -7.14
N LEU A 185 -15.70 19.16 -6.54
CA LEU A 185 -14.94 19.91 -5.52
C LEU A 185 -14.33 21.19 -6.09
N GLU A 186 -13.77 21.14 -7.30
CA GLU A 186 -13.26 22.34 -8.00
C GLU A 186 -14.38 23.38 -8.23
N SER A 187 -15.61 22.93 -8.52
CA SER A 187 -16.75 23.83 -8.71
C SER A 187 -17.26 24.42 -7.41
N GLU A 188 -17.35 23.62 -6.35
CA GLU A 188 -17.74 24.06 -5.01
C GLU A 188 -16.75 25.09 -4.46
N ARG A 189 -15.45 24.83 -4.62
CA ARG A 189 -14.40 25.77 -4.22
C ARG A 189 -14.51 27.12 -4.95
N ARG A 190 -14.76 27.09 -6.27
CA ARG A 190 -14.96 28.34 -7.04
C ARG A 190 -16.18 29.14 -6.59
N LEU A 191 -17.24 28.46 -6.17
CA LEU A 191 -18.43 29.13 -5.63
C LEU A 191 -18.11 29.78 -4.29
N LEU A 192 -17.40 29.09 -3.40
CA LEU A 192 -16.94 29.65 -2.11
C LEU A 192 -16.03 30.87 -2.32
N ASP A 193 -15.03 30.76 -3.18
CA ASP A 193 -14.11 31.89 -3.48
C ASP A 193 -14.87 33.11 -4.04
N ASN A 194 -15.96 32.90 -4.79
CA ASN A 194 -16.79 34.00 -5.28
C ASN A 194 -17.63 34.63 -4.16
N LEU A 195 -18.16 33.81 -3.24
CA LEU A 195 -18.91 34.31 -2.08
C LEU A 195 -18.03 35.10 -1.12
N GLU A 196 -16.80 34.65 -0.86
CA GLU A 196 -15.81 35.36 -0.03
C GLU A 196 -15.46 36.73 -0.65
N ARG A 197 -15.25 36.79 -1.97
CA ARG A 197 -15.00 38.07 -2.66
C ARG A 197 -16.21 39.01 -2.59
N ASP A 198 -17.42 38.47 -2.63
CA ASP A 198 -18.64 39.27 -2.54
C ASP A 198 -18.90 39.73 -1.09
N SER A 199 -18.53 38.94 -0.06
CA SER A 199 -18.57 39.37 1.34
C SER A 199 -17.53 40.45 1.63
N ASP A 200 -16.29 40.31 1.13
CA ASP A 200 -15.26 41.34 1.27
C ASP A 200 -15.70 42.67 0.60
N ARG A 201 -16.40 42.58 -0.54
CA ARG A 201 -17.00 43.75 -1.21
C ARG A 201 -18.12 44.41 -0.40
N LEU A 202 -18.92 43.62 0.32
CA LEU A 202 -19.97 44.11 1.21
C LEU A 202 -19.41 44.70 2.50
N GLU A 203 -18.28 44.20 3.01
CA GLU A 203 -17.59 44.76 4.19
C GLU A 203 -16.88 46.07 3.86
N VAL A 204 -16.31 46.22 2.64
CA VAL A 204 -15.72 47.49 2.17
C VAL A 204 -16.76 48.62 2.01
N LEU A 205 -18.05 48.28 1.84
CA LEU A 205 -19.14 49.26 1.81
C LEU A 205 -19.55 49.79 3.20
N HIS A 206 -18.97 49.25 4.29
CA HIS A 206 -19.28 49.65 5.67
C HIS A 206 -18.27 50.65 6.27
N ASP A 207 -17.30 51.14 5.49
CA ASP A 207 -16.39 52.21 5.92
C ASP A 207 -17.09 53.59 5.81
N PRO A 208 -17.32 54.34 6.92
CA PRO A 208 -18.14 55.57 6.91
C PRO A 208 -17.56 56.74 6.09
N ALA A 209 -16.36 56.59 5.53
CA ALA A 209 -15.62 57.67 4.87
C ALA A 209 -15.91 57.83 3.36
N MET A 210 -16.73 56.97 2.75
CA MET A 210 -16.98 56.97 1.29
C MET A 210 -18.45 57.23 0.91
N LEU A 211 -19.24 57.87 1.78
CA LEU A 211 -20.62 58.32 1.48
C LEU A 211 -20.67 59.78 1.00
N THR A 212 -19.91 60.14 -0.03
CA THR A 212 -20.13 61.40 -0.78
C THR A 212 -19.73 61.26 -2.24
N ASP A 213 -20.40 60.39 -3.02
CA ASP A 213 -20.68 60.69 -4.43
C ASP A 213 -21.67 59.69 -5.06
N LEU A 214 -22.94 59.76 -4.66
CA LEU A 214 -24.02 59.06 -5.35
C LEU A 214 -25.15 60.03 -5.62
N ALA A 215 -25.06 60.73 -6.74
CA ALA A 215 -26.20 61.38 -7.37
C ALA A 215 -26.13 61.27 -8.90
N SER A 216 -27.14 60.57 -9.45
CA SER A 216 -27.75 60.70 -10.78
C SER A 216 -27.42 59.61 -11.82
N PRO A 217 -28.43 58.84 -12.26
CA PRO A 217 -28.38 57.97 -13.44
C PRO A 217 -29.06 58.65 -14.63
N THR A 218 -28.46 58.62 -15.83
CA THR A 218 -29.24 58.70 -17.09
C THR A 218 -28.57 57.95 -18.23
N SER A 219 -29.47 57.28 -18.95
CA SER A 219 -29.40 56.34 -20.07
C SER A 219 -28.85 56.86 -21.40
N ASN A 220 -28.44 55.88 -22.22
CA ASN A 220 -28.42 55.82 -23.68
C ASN A 220 -27.41 56.72 -24.43
N ASP A 221 -26.49 56.09 -25.19
CA ASP A 221 -26.65 56.07 -26.66
C ASP A 221 -25.66 55.13 -27.37
N LEU A 222 -26.16 54.65 -28.52
CA LEU A 222 -25.61 53.64 -29.41
C LEU A 222 -24.48 54.16 -30.34
N GLU A 223 -23.66 53.20 -30.76
CA GLU A 223 -23.00 53.04 -32.09
C GLU A 223 -22.42 54.26 -32.82
N SER A 224 -21.10 54.22 -33.05
CA SER A 224 -20.47 53.97 -34.37
C SER A 224 -19.16 54.74 -34.64
N SER A 225 -18.30 54.08 -35.41
CA SER A 225 -17.22 54.63 -36.26
C SER A 225 -15.83 54.94 -35.66
N GLY A 226 -15.01 53.90 -35.64
CA GLY A 226 -13.72 53.80 -36.36
C GLY A 226 -12.76 55.00 -36.43
N ARG A 227 -11.54 54.80 -35.88
CA ARG A 227 -10.29 55.12 -36.59
C ARG A 227 -9.10 54.33 -36.05
N ARG A 228 -8.32 53.83 -37.01
CA ARG A 228 -7.11 53.02 -36.87
C ARG A 228 -6.01 53.78 -36.13
N GLY A 229 -5.35 53.10 -35.19
CA GLY A 229 -4.03 53.44 -34.66
C GLY A 229 -3.33 52.15 -34.28
N ALA A 230 -2.52 51.62 -35.20
CA ALA A 230 -1.66 50.48 -34.94
C ALA A 230 -0.53 50.90 -33.98
N SER A 231 -0.47 50.29 -32.81
CA SER A 231 0.75 50.21 -32.02
C SER A 231 1.00 48.73 -31.74
N VAL A 232 2.12 48.25 -32.28
CA VAL A 232 2.66 46.93 -32.03
C VAL A 232 3.20 46.94 -30.62
N ASP A 233 2.64 46.13 -29.73
CA ASP A 233 3.32 45.78 -28.49
C ASP A 233 3.39 44.27 -28.34
N THR A 234 4.63 43.81 -28.31
CA THR A 234 5.09 42.44 -28.20
C THR A 234 5.16 42.06 -26.73
N GLY A 235 4.39 41.08 -26.28
CA GLY A 235 4.57 40.55 -24.92
C GLY A 235 3.43 39.66 -24.47
N ALA A 236 3.74 38.36 -24.37
CA ALA A 236 2.89 37.28 -23.89
C ALA A 236 1.96 37.64 -22.71
N SER A 237 0.68 37.85 -23.01
CA SER A 237 -0.42 37.63 -22.06
C SER A 237 -1.56 36.95 -22.80
N ARG A 238 -1.40 35.64 -23.03
CA ARG A 238 -2.52 34.79 -23.44
C ARG A 238 -3.31 34.46 -22.19
N MET A 239 -4.40 35.22 -22.00
CA MET A 239 -5.66 34.76 -21.45
C MET A 239 -5.84 33.25 -21.67
N ARG A 240 -5.70 32.47 -20.61
CA ARG A 240 -5.95 31.04 -20.62
C ARG A 240 -7.47 30.85 -20.49
N GLY A 241 -8.15 30.81 -21.64
CA GLY A 241 -9.52 30.29 -21.69
C GLY A 241 -9.59 28.85 -21.16
N PRO A 242 -10.78 28.33 -20.78
CA PRO A 242 -10.93 27.01 -20.20
C PRO A 242 -10.75 25.94 -21.28
N SER A 243 -9.50 25.57 -21.55
CA SER A 243 -9.14 24.48 -22.45
C SER A 243 -7.91 23.76 -21.91
N THR A 244 -8.08 22.90 -20.89
CA THR A 244 -7.15 21.80 -20.52
C THR A 244 -7.83 20.70 -19.66
N THR A 245 -9.13 20.42 -19.85
CA THR A 245 -9.82 19.32 -19.14
C THR A 245 -9.77 17.97 -19.85
N ARG A 246 -9.15 17.87 -21.03
CA ARG A 246 -9.00 16.57 -21.71
C ARG A 246 -7.69 15.91 -21.32
N ASN A 247 -7.79 14.83 -20.53
CA ASN A 247 -6.74 13.86 -20.17
C ASN A 247 -5.85 14.21 -18.97
N LYS A 248 -6.45 14.52 -17.80
CA LYS A 248 -5.70 14.52 -16.53
C LYS A 248 -5.78 13.14 -15.89
N ASP A 249 -4.63 12.51 -15.63
CA ASP A 249 -4.57 11.24 -14.91
C ASP A 249 -4.99 11.44 -13.44
N ARG A 250 -6.20 10.96 -13.10
CA ARG A 250 -6.84 11.11 -11.79
C ARG A 250 -6.30 10.15 -10.74
N ARG A 251 -5.35 9.28 -11.09
CA ARG A 251 -4.54 8.56 -10.10
C ARG A 251 -3.64 9.49 -9.30
N PHE A 252 -3.44 10.71 -9.80
CA PHE A 252 -2.72 11.77 -9.10
C PHE A 252 -3.61 13.00 -8.93
N PHE A 253 -3.45 13.67 -7.81
CA PHE A 253 -3.97 15.01 -7.57
C PHE A 253 -2.83 16.02 -7.78
N ASP A 254 -2.99 16.91 -8.75
CA ASP A 254 -2.00 17.93 -9.05
C ASP A 254 -2.23 19.16 -8.15
N THR A 255 -1.20 19.56 -7.41
CA THR A 255 -1.17 20.77 -6.57
C THR A 255 0.18 21.49 -6.74
N GLU A 256 0.40 22.60 -6.05
CA GLU A 256 1.66 23.33 -6.07
C GLU A 256 2.08 23.76 -4.66
N ILE A 257 3.40 23.80 -4.44
CA ILE A 257 3.98 24.43 -3.26
C ILE A 257 4.77 25.66 -3.70
N VAL A 258 4.58 26.80 -3.04
CA VAL A 258 5.34 28.01 -3.30
C VAL A 258 6.41 28.16 -2.24
N TYR A 259 7.68 28.16 -2.63
CA TYR A 259 8.82 28.33 -1.72
C TYR A 259 9.82 29.33 -2.30
N SER A 260 10.17 30.36 -1.53
CA SER A 260 11.04 31.47 -1.97
C SER A 260 10.65 32.07 -3.33
N GLY A 261 9.34 32.19 -3.58
CA GLY A 261 8.78 32.70 -4.84
C GLY A 261 8.80 31.72 -6.02
N VAL A 262 9.35 30.52 -5.85
CA VAL A 262 9.35 29.44 -6.85
C VAL A 262 8.11 28.57 -6.65
N LYS A 263 7.33 28.37 -7.72
CA LYS A 263 6.20 27.44 -7.73
C LYS A 263 6.66 26.04 -8.12
N LEU A 264 6.56 25.10 -7.19
CA LEU A 264 6.92 23.70 -7.37
C LEU A 264 5.64 22.88 -7.62
N PRO A 265 5.46 22.29 -8.82
CA PRO A 265 4.32 21.42 -9.09
C PRO A 265 4.48 20.09 -8.34
N ILE A 266 3.45 19.70 -7.60
CA ILE A 266 3.39 18.47 -6.81
C ILE A 266 2.28 17.57 -7.34
N ARG A 267 2.56 16.26 -7.40
CA ARG A 267 1.57 15.25 -7.80
C ARG A 267 1.38 14.28 -6.64
N VAL A 268 0.24 14.38 -5.97
CA VAL A 268 -0.13 13.54 -4.82
C VAL A 268 -0.78 12.26 -5.33
N PRO A 269 -0.23 11.06 -5.04
CA PRO A 269 -0.84 9.81 -5.49
C PRO A 269 -2.10 9.45 -4.70
N MET A 270 -3.19 9.13 -5.40
CA MET A 270 -4.51 8.80 -4.84
C MET A 270 -4.71 7.31 -4.54
N THR A 271 -3.75 6.47 -4.94
CA THR A 271 -3.86 5.00 -4.94
C THR A 271 -2.91 4.32 -3.94
N VAL A 272 -2.43 5.07 -2.96
CA VAL A 272 -1.50 4.59 -1.92
C VAL A 272 -2.26 3.85 -0.82
N TYR A 273 -1.88 2.61 -0.57
CA TYR A 273 -2.45 1.82 0.53
C TYR A 273 -1.79 2.13 1.89
N PRO A 274 -2.41 1.75 3.02
CA PRO A 274 -1.95 2.15 4.35
C PRO A 274 -0.51 1.76 4.71
N GLU A 275 -0.04 0.60 4.22
CA GLU A 275 1.31 0.06 4.45
C GLU A 275 2.29 0.43 3.33
N GLU A 276 1.88 1.25 2.36
CA GLU A 276 2.77 1.76 1.31
C GLU A 276 3.28 3.15 1.70
N ILE A 277 4.55 3.23 2.08
CA ILE A 277 5.16 4.46 2.58
C ILE A 277 6.32 4.84 1.65
N GLY A 278 6.28 6.07 1.12
CA GLY A 278 7.30 6.56 0.19
C GLY A 278 7.26 5.90 -1.19
N ASP A 279 8.36 6.02 -1.91
CA ASP A 279 8.61 5.47 -3.24
C ASP A 279 9.63 4.33 -3.18
N PHE A 280 9.14 3.12 -2.89
CA PHE A 280 9.98 1.91 -2.87
C PHE A 280 9.74 1.06 -4.13
N SER A 281 10.74 0.23 -4.47
CA SER A 281 10.65 -0.73 -5.58
C SER A 281 10.58 -2.16 -5.06
N LEU A 282 9.39 -2.76 -5.14
CA LEU A 282 9.23 -4.17 -4.83
C LEU A 282 9.94 -5.03 -5.88
N ILE A 283 9.96 -4.59 -7.14
CA ILE A 283 10.70 -5.29 -8.21
C ILE A 283 12.19 -5.38 -7.86
N GLN A 284 12.79 -4.31 -7.34
CA GLN A 284 14.19 -4.31 -6.92
C GLN A 284 14.45 -5.33 -5.81
N LEU A 285 13.59 -5.39 -4.79
CA LEU A 285 13.70 -6.40 -3.74
C LEU A 285 13.62 -7.82 -4.31
N LEU A 286 12.60 -8.10 -5.13
CA LEU A 286 12.36 -9.43 -5.67
C LEU A 286 13.52 -9.87 -6.58
N THR A 287 13.99 -9.00 -7.47
CA THR A 287 15.11 -9.30 -8.39
C THR A 287 16.43 -9.54 -7.65
N THR A 288 16.68 -8.81 -6.56
CA THR A 288 17.89 -8.95 -5.73
C THR A 288 17.97 -10.31 -5.04
N PHE A 289 16.84 -10.81 -4.53
CA PHE A 289 16.81 -12.07 -3.77
C PHE A 289 16.33 -13.29 -4.58
N ALA A 290 15.83 -13.11 -5.81
CA ALA A 290 15.33 -14.22 -6.64
C ALA A 290 16.43 -15.16 -7.15
N GLY A 291 17.62 -14.63 -7.46
CA GLY A 291 18.73 -15.40 -8.03
C GLY A 291 19.61 -16.12 -6.99
N ALA A 292 19.31 -15.97 -5.70
CA ALA A 292 20.14 -16.56 -4.65
C ALA A 292 20.02 -18.09 -4.67
N ALA A 293 21.15 -18.77 -4.55
CA ALA A 293 21.17 -20.22 -4.36
C ALA A 293 20.25 -20.62 -3.20
N PRO A 294 19.59 -21.81 -3.25
CA PRO A 294 18.78 -22.31 -2.15
C PRO A 294 19.55 -22.16 -0.85
N THR A 295 18.86 -21.64 0.16
CA THR A 295 19.46 -21.10 1.38
C THR A 295 20.48 -22.06 1.98
N THR A 296 21.71 -21.58 2.11
CA THR A 296 22.73 -22.27 2.90
C THR A 296 22.39 -22.00 4.36
N SER A 297 21.48 -22.79 4.93
CA SER A 297 21.28 -22.78 6.37
C SER A 297 22.62 -23.15 7.02
N VAL A 298 23.22 -22.22 7.76
CA VAL A 298 24.46 -22.52 8.52
C VAL A 298 24.15 -23.57 9.60
N SER A 299 22.90 -23.56 10.08
CA SER A 299 22.32 -24.61 10.94
C SER A 299 21.82 -25.80 10.11
N LYS A 300 22.10 -27.02 10.57
CA LYS A 300 21.52 -28.26 10.00
C LYS A 300 20.03 -28.44 10.37
N VAL A 301 19.46 -27.56 11.19
CA VAL A 301 18.10 -27.67 11.71
C VAL A 301 17.19 -26.78 10.88
N ILE A 302 16.20 -27.41 10.23
CA ILE A 302 15.19 -26.75 9.42
C ILE A 302 14.17 -26.08 10.35
N HIS A 303 13.92 -24.79 10.20
CA HIS A 303 12.95 -24.08 11.04
C HIS A 303 11.52 -24.20 10.46
N PRO A 304 10.55 -24.79 11.20
CA PRO A 304 9.26 -25.21 10.64
C PRO A 304 8.41 -24.06 10.09
N HIS A 305 8.47 -22.86 10.70
CA HIS A 305 7.70 -21.71 10.23
C HIS A 305 8.34 -20.97 9.05
N LEU A 306 9.62 -21.21 8.77
CA LEU A 306 10.41 -20.43 7.79
C LEU A 306 10.65 -21.22 6.51
N GLU A 307 10.93 -22.51 6.64
CA GLU A 307 11.33 -23.38 5.53
C GLU A 307 10.20 -24.36 5.18
N SER A 308 9.13 -23.85 4.56
CA SER A 308 7.93 -24.63 4.19
C SER A 308 8.26 -25.86 3.32
N SER A 309 9.26 -25.75 2.44
CA SER A 309 9.73 -26.85 1.57
C SER A 309 11.14 -27.31 1.94
N GLY A 310 11.53 -27.14 3.22
CA GLY A 310 12.89 -27.39 3.69
C GLY A 310 13.92 -26.56 2.93
N GLN A 311 15.06 -27.17 2.59
CA GLN A 311 16.17 -26.53 1.86
C GLN A 311 15.82 -25.99 0.46
N TYR A 312 14.67 -26.39 -0.11
CA TYR A 312 14.22 -25.94 -1.42
C TYR A 312 13.29 -24.72 -1.36
N THR A 313 13.05 -24.20 -0.16
CA THR A 313 12.22 -22.99 0.01
C THR A 313 12.88 -21.82 -0.72
N HIS A 314 12.13 -21.20 -1.64
CA HIS A 314 12.65 -20.06 -2.40
C HIS A 314 12.94 -18.86 -1.47
N PRO A 315 14.03 -18.09 -1.65
CA PRO A 315 14.40 -16.99 -0.76
C PRO A 315 13.29 -15.97 -0.52
N ILE A 316 12.52 -15.63 -1.57
CA ILE A 316 11.36 -14.71 -1.45
C ILE A 316 10.27 -15.30 -0.53
N ILE A 317 10.03 -16.62 -0.60
CA ILE A 317 9.07 -17.30 0.28
C ILE A 317 9.61 -17.36 1.71
N LEU A 318 10.91 -17.59 1.89
CA LEU A 318 11.55 -17.55 3.20
C LEU A 318 11.39 -16.17 3.86
N LEU A 319 11.63 -15.09 3.11
CA LEU A 319 11.39 -13.73 3.57
C LEU A 319 9.92 -13.51 3.90
N MET A 320 9.01 -13.95 3.03
CA MET A 320 7.57 -13.84 3.25
C MET A 320 7.12 -14.56 4.53
N ASN A 321 7.64 -15.76 4.76
CA ASN A 321 7.39 -16.52 5.98
C ASN A 321 7.89 -15.79 7.22
N GLY A 322 9.10 -15.21 7.18
CA GLY A 322 9.62 -14.41 8.28
C GLY A 322 8.77 -13.18 8.57
N LEU A 323 8.27 -12.52 7.52
CA LEU A 323 7.39 -11.34 7.64
C LEU A 323 6.05 -11.72 8.28
N LEU A 324 5.39 -12.77 7.79
CA LEU A 324 4.10 -13.22 8.32
C LEU A 324 4.21 -13.74 9.76
N THR A 325 5.31 -14.42 10.10
CA THR A 325 5.50 -15.05 11.43
C THR A 325 6.20 -14.14 12.42
N GLN A 326 6.16 -12.82 12.17
CA GLN A 326 6.69 -11.76 13.04
C GLN A 326 8.14 -11.99 13.49
N LYS A 327 9.03 -12.41 12.58
CA LYS A 327 10.46 -12.54 12.87
C LYS A 327 11.18 -11.19 12.91
N ARG A 328 12.38 -11.20 13.51
CA ARG A 328 13.36 -10.11 13.50
C ARG A 328 14.17 -10.19 12.21
N ILE A 329 13.95 -9.25 11.30
CA ILE A 329 14.52 -9.25 9.95
C ILE A 329 15.42 -8.04 9.79
N ILE A 330 16.65 -8.26 9.35
CA ILE A 330 17.63 -7.21 9.07
C ILE A 330 18.00 -7.20 7.59
N PHE A 331 17.92 -6.03 6.97
CA PHE A 331 18.49 -5.73 5.66
C PHE A 331 19.85 -5.06 5.84
N LEU A 332 20.93 -5.78 5.50
CA LEU A 332 22.30 -5.30 5.61
C LEU A 332 22.80 -4.79 4.26
N GLY A 333 23.15 -3.51 4.20
CA GLY A 333 23.74 -2.85 3.04
C GLY A 333 25.07 -2.19 3.35
N HIS A 334 26.09 -2.97 3.75
CA HIS A 334 27.41 -2.41 4.03
C HIS A 334 27.98 -1.65 2.83
N GLY A 335 28.37 -0.39 3.03
CA GLY A 335 28.88 0.47 1.97
C GLY A 335 27.83 0.96 0.96
N LYS A 336 26.54 0.64 1.13
CA LYS A 336 25.43 1.19 0.33
C LYS A 336 24.92 2.51 0.93
N PRO A 337 24.23 3.36 0.14
CA PRO A 337 23.49 4.50 0.70
C PRO A 337 22.43 4.00 1.68
N ALA A 338 22.24 4.70 2.80
CA ALA A 338 21.25 4.35 3.79
C ALA A 338 19.83 4.43 3.21
N GLY A 339 19.60 5.33 2.24
CA GLY A 339 18.35 5.39 1.48
C GLY A 339 18.03 4.14 0.67
N GLU A 340 19.04 3.55 0.03
CA GLU A 340 18.87 2.30 -0.71
C GLU A 340 18.43 1.18 0.23
N VAL A 341 19.06 1.09 1.41
CA VAL A 341 18.71 0.10 2.45
C VAL A 341 17.27 0.33 2.96
N ALA A 342 16.88 1.57 3.22
CA ALA A 342 15.53 1.93 3.63
C ALA A 342 14.46 1.49 2.62
N ASN A 343 14.75 1.61 1.32
CA ASN A 343 13.83 1.16 0.27
C ASN A 343 13.60 -0.37 0.29
N TYR A 344 14.60 -1.18 0.64
CA TYR A 344 14.40 -2.63 0.82
C TYR A 344 13.49 -2.94 2.01
N VAL A 345 13.65 -2.22 3.12
CA VAL A 345 12.78 -2.38 4.30
C VAL A 345 11.32 -2.05 3.96
N LEU A 346 11.09 -0.90 3.31
CA LEU A 346 9.76 -0.48 2.88
C LEU A 346 9.14 -1.43 1.84
N SER A 347 9.97 -1.98 0.95
CA SER A 347 9.54 -3.04 0.03
C SER A 347 9.15 -4.32 0.76
N ALA A 348 9.85 -4.69 1.83
CA ALA A 348 9.51 -5.83 2.67
C ALA A 348 8.22 -5.60 3.47
N VAL A 349 7.96 -4.37 3.93
CA VAL A 349 6.67 -3.98 4.54
C VAL A 349 5.53 -4.18 3.55
N ALA A 350 5.69 -3.74 2.30
CA ALA A 350 4.70 -3.95 1.25
C ALA A 350 4.54 -5.44 0.86
N LEU A 351 5.62 -6.22 0.83
CA LEU A 351 5.57 -7.67 0.60
C LEU A 351 4.80 -8.37 1.73
N GLY A 352 5.15 -8.06 2.99
CA GLY A 352 4.53 -8.51 4.24
C GLY A 352 3.02 -8.32 4.28
N SER A 353 2.60 -7.10 3.98
CA SER A 353 1.20 -6.65 4.03
C SER A 353 0.32 -7.15 2.88
N GLY A 354 0.87 -7.89 1.93
CA GLY A 354 0.14 -8.31 0.72
C GLY A 354 -0.01 -7.17 -0.27
N GLY A 355 1.09 -6.55 -0.70
CA GLY A 355 1.06 -5.41 -1.61
C GLY A 355 0.47 -4.14 -0.99
N GLY A 356 0.51 -4.02 0.33
CA GLY A 356 0.00 -2.88 1.09
C GLY A 356 -1.47 -2.96 1.51
N GLY A 357 -2.24 -3.89 0.94
CA GLY A 357 -3.70 -3.85 0.94
C GLY A 357 -4.42 -4.93 1.74
N VAL A 358 -3.73 -5.95 2.26
CA VAL A 358 -4.37 -7.11 2.92
C VAL A 358 -4.22 -7.06 4.44
N LEU A 359 -2.99 -6.96 4.93
CA LEU A 359 -2.64 -6.97 6.35
C LEU A 359 -2.01 -5.64 6.76
N ARG A 360 -2.18 -5.24 8.02
CA ARG A 360 -1.56 -4.02 8.58
C ARG A 360 -0.74 -4.30 9.85
N GLY A 361 0.11 -3.35 10.22
CA GLY A 361 1.00 -3.39 11.38
C GLY A 361 2.46 -3.68 11.04
N PHE A 362 2.82 -3.74 9.75
CA PHE A 362 4.20 -3.97 9.34
C PHE A 362 5.01 -2.68 9.47
N ALA A 363 4.45 -1.54 9.08
CA ALA A 363 5.05 -0.22 9.26
C ALA A 363 5.35 0.11 10.73
N ASN A 364 4.46 -0.29 11.66
CA ASN A 364 4.64 -0.02 13.09
C ASN A 364 5.89 -0.66 13.70
N ARG A 365 6.37 -1.77 13.13
CA ARG A 365 7.58 -2.50 13.56
C ARG A 365 8.73 -2.40 12.56
N ALA A 366 8.62 -1.49 11.59
CA ALA A 366 9.63 -1.28 10.57
C ALA A 366 10.55 -0.11 10.95
N PHE A 367 11.85 -0.30 10.78
CA PHE A 367 12.88 0.70 10.97
C PHE A 367 13.60 0.85 9.64
N PRO A 368 13.10 1.71 8.72
CA PRO A 368 13.67 1.79 7.37
C PRO A 368 15.18 2.05 7.41
N TYR A 369 15.63 2.87 8.36
CA TYR A 369 17.03 2.94 8.73
C TYR A 369 17.19 2.95 10.26
N THR A 370 18.20 2.23 10.76
CA THR A 370 18.61 2.27 12.16
C THR A 370 20.10 1.98 12.31
N ASN A 371 20.64 2.31 13.48
CA ASN A 371 22.06 2.20 13.82
C ASN A 371 22.24 1.43 15.16
N LEU A 372 23.48 1.34 15.64
CA LEU A 372 23.79 0.59 16.86
C LEU A 372 23.30 1.28 18.15
N THR A 373 23.12 2.60 18.15
CA THR A 373 22.65 3.31 19.36
C THR A 373 21.18 3.03 19.64
N ASN A 374 20.41 2.69 18.60
CA ASN A 374 19.01 2.29 18.74
C ASN A 374 18.81 0.78 18.94
N LEU A 375 19.87 0.01 19.20
CA LEU A 375 19.78 -1.44 19.33
C LEU A 375 18.84 -1.86 20.46
N ASP A 376 18.88 -1.20 21.62
CA ASP A 376 18.02 -1.53 22.76
C ASP A 376 16.53 -1.32 22.44
N THR A 377 16.20 -0.19 21.79
CA THR A 377 14.86 0.07 21.28
C THR A 377 14.45 -0.99 20.26
N LEU A 378 15.34 -1.36 19.34
CA LEU A 378 15.07 -2.36 18.33
C LEU A 378 14.76 -3.72 18.95
N LEU A 379 15.54 -4.15 19.94
CA LEU A 379 15.37 -5.41 20.66
C LEU A 379 14.16 -5.43 21.60
N SER A 380 13.60 -4.26 21.94
CA SER A 380 12.32 -4.20 22.67
C SER A 380 11.13 -4.72 21.86
N PHE A 381 11.25 -4.79 20.52
CA PHE A 381 10.22 -5.37 19.66
C PHE A 381 10.43 -6.88 19.54
N SER A 382 9.38 -7.65 19.81
CA SER A 382 9.39 -9.12 19.64
C SER A 382 9.68 -9.56 18.19
N GLY A 383 9.40 -8.70 17.22
CA GLY A 383 9.82 -8.86 15.84
C GLY A 383 9.79 -7.55 15.08
N TYR A 384 10.81 -7.28 14.27
CA TYR A 384 10.99 -6.02 13.55
C TYR A 384 11.50 -6.23 12.13
N ILE A 385 11.44 -5.18 11.30
CA ILE A 385 12.02 -5.16 9.95
C ILE A 385 12.95 -3.94 9.88
N ALA A 386 14.26 -4.15 9.90
CA ALA A 386 15.23 -3.07 10.07
C ALA A 386 16.25 -2.99 8.94
N GLY A 387 16.63 -1.78 8.57
CA GLY A 387 17.69 -1.49 7.60
C GLY A 387 18.94 -0.98 8.29
N VAL A 388 20.08 -1.60 8.02
CA VAL A 388 21.35 -1.25 8.65
C VAL A 388 22.49 -1.21 7.63
N THR A 389 23.44 -0.31 7.83
CA THR A 389 24.67 -0.20 7.02
C THR A 389 25.90 -0.73 7.76
N ASN A 390 25.81 -0.93 9.07
CA ASN A 390 26.91 -1.39 9.91
C ASN A 390 27.06 -2.93 9.83
N PRO A 391 28.25 -3.46 9.49
CA PRO A 391 28.46 -4.89 9.34
C PRO A 391 28.43 -5.65 10.67
N ALA A 392 28.53 -4.98 11.82
CA ALA A 392 28.46 -5.63 13.14
C ALA A 392 27.19 -6.47 13.32
N PHE A 393 26.08 -6.09 12.68
CA PHE A 393 24.86 -6.89 12.71
C PHE A 393 25.04 -8.31 12.13
N GLU A 394 25.94 -8.52 11.18
CA GLU A 394 26.23 -9.86 10.64
C GLU A 394 26.99 -10.74 11.64
N GLU A 395 27.77 -10.14 12.53
CA GLU A 395 28.61 -10.82 13.51
C GLU A 395 27.82 -11.25 14.77
N HIS A 396 26.63 -10.66 14.98
CA HIS A 396 25.77 -10.86 16.16
C HIS A 396 24.43 -11.53 15.80
N PRO A 397 24.40 -12.86 15.59
CA PRO A 397 23.20 -13.60 15.20
C PRO A 397 22.09 -13.61 16.27
N GLU A 398 22.38 -13.19 17.51
CA GLU A 398 21.41 -13.06 18.58
C GLU A 398 20.45 -11.88 18.38
N TRP A 399 20.82 -10.89 17.56
CA TRP A 399 19.99 -9.71 17.33
C TRP A 399 18.85 -9.99 16.34
N TRP A 400 19.03 -10.90 15.38
CA TRP A 400 18.08 -11.13 14.30
C TRP A 400 17.75 -12.62 14.10
N ASP A 401 16.64 -12.89 13.42
CA ASP A 401 16.23 -14.23 13.02
C ASP A 401 16.52 -14.47 11.54
N LEU A 402 16.36 -13.44 10.70
CA LEU A 402 16.71 -13.42 9.28
C LEU A 402 17.61 -12.23 8.94
N LEU A 403 18.71 -12.50 8.23
CA LEU A 403 19.59 -11.47 7.68
C LEU A 403 19.55 -11.51 6.15
N CYS A 404 19.08 -10.43 5.56
CA CYS A 404 19.00 -10.18 4.13
C CYS A 404 20.18 -9.30 3.72
N ASN A 405 21.23 -9.90 3.15
CA ASN A 405 22.40 -9.16 2.70
C ASN A 405 22.16 -8.62 1.28
N ILE A 406 21.95 -7.31 1.17
CA ILE A 406 21.62 -6.62 -0.10
C ILE A 406 22.77 -6.74 -1.10
N ASN A 407 24.02 -6.72 -0.64
CA ASN A 407 25.19 -6.75 -1.51
C ASN A 407 25.39 -8.12 -2.17
N THR A 408 25.05 -9.20 -1.46
CA THR A 408 25.22 -10.58 -1.94
C THR A 408 23.93 -11.19 -2.50
N GLY A 409 22.79 -10.57 -2.22
CA GLY A 409 21.46 -11.13 -2.53
C GLY A 409 21.11 -12.36 -1.70
N ARG A 410 21.84 -12.69 -0.62
CA ARG A 410 21.59 -13.88 0.20
C ARG A 410 20.71 -13.58 1.41
N ILE A 411 19.87 -14.55 1.77
CA ILE A 411 19.08 -14.56 3.00
C ILE A 411 19.59 -15.67 3.91
N THR A 412 19.99 -15.30 5.11
CA THR A 412 20.56 -16.20 6.12
C THR A 412 19.61 -16.33 7.30
N VAL A 413 19.37 -17.56 7.76
CA VAL A 413 18.63 -17.84 8.99
C VAL A 413 19.59 -17.90 10.16
N SER A 414 19.26 -17.21 11.26
CA SER A 414 20.12 -17.15 12.43
C SER A 414 20.31 -18.54 13.07
N PRO A 415 21.54 -18.94 13.42
CA PRO A 415 21.78 -20.16 14.18
C PRO A 415 21.26 -20.06 15.63
N ALA A 416 21.04 -18.85 16.16
CA ALA A 416 20.51 -18.62 17.49
C ALA A 416 18.97 -18.75 17.54
N LEU A 417 18.31 -18.88 16.39
CA LEU A 417 16.86 -19.01 16.32
C LEU A 417 16.40 -20.33 16.93
N ALA A 418 15.73 -20.24 18.07
CA ALA A 418 15.13 -21.40 18.73
C ALA A 418 14.02 -22.00 17.85
N SER A 419 13.99 -23.33 17.72
CA SER A 419 12.85 -24.02 17.13
C SER A 419 11.64 -23.90 18.07
N PRO A 420 10.42 -23.70 17.54
CA PRO A 420 9.23 -23.64 18.36
C PRO A 420 9.05 -24.97 19.14
N PRO A 421 8.48 -24.94 20.35
CA PRO A 421 8.17 -26.16 21.09
C PRO A 421 7.24 -27.03 20.24
N ALA A 422 7.53 -28.33 20.16
CA ALA A 422 6.71 -29.27 19.40
C ALA A 422 5.26 -29.18 19.90
N SER A 423 4.36 -28.62 19.11
CA SER A 423 2.94 -28.61 19.39
C SER A 423 2.44 -30.05 19.48
N THR A 424 1.44 -30.28 20.33
CA THR A 424 0.87 -31.59 20.71
C THR A 424 0.17 -32.35 19.56
N SER A 425 0.35 -31.93 18.30
CA SER A 425 -0.21 -32.53 17.09
C SER A 425 0.78 -33.50 16.43
N THR A 426 1.33 -34.43 17.20
CA THR A 426 2.31 -35.46 16.77
C THR A 426 1.73 -36.58 15.91
N ARG A 427 0.62 -36.39 15.18
CA ARG A 427 0.05 -37.44 14.30
C ARG A 427 0.13 -37.15 12.80
N SER A 428 0.34 -35.90 12.37
CA SER A 428 0.47 -35.54 10.93
C SER A 428 1.91 -35.16 10.52
N GLN A 429 2.72 -34.62 11.43
CA GLN A 429 4.09 -34.16 11.11
C GLN A 429 5.03 -35.28 10.64
N THR A 430 4.84 -36.52 11.12
CA THR A 430 5.65 -37.67 10.68
C THR A 430 5.31 -38.13 9.27
N ASP A 431 4.11 -37.82 8.75
CA ASP A 431 3.68 -38.22 7.41
C ASP A 431 4.11 -37.19 6.35
N SER A 432 4.09 -35.90 6.67
CA SER A 432 4.57 -34.82 5.79
C SER A 432 6.10 -34.88 5.58
N LEU A 433 6.86 -35.12 6.65
CA LEU A 433 8.32 -35.27 6.56
C LEU A 433 8.73 -36.59 5.90
N ARG A 434 7.98 -37.68 6.10
CA ARG A 434 8.24 -38.96 5.41
C ARG A 434 7.95 -38.88 3.91
N ARG A 435 6.85 -38.25 3.49
CA ARG A 435 6.55 -38.04 2.05
C ARG A 435 7.58 -37.15 1.37
N SER A 436 8.13 -36.16 2.07
CA SER A 436 9.16 -35.27 1.52
C SER A 436 10.55 -35.91 1.44
N LEU A 437 10.83 -37.00 2.17
CA LEU A 437 12.09 -37.76 2.12
C LEU A 437 12.06 -38.88 1.06
N ASP A 438 10.88 -39.47 0.80
CA ASP A 438 10.70 -40.49 -0.24
C ASP A 438 10.80 -39.91 -1.66
N SER A 439 10.60 -38.59 -1.84
CA SER A 439 10.75 -37.92 -3.14
C SER A 439 12.19 -37.61 -3.55
N VAL A 440 13.15 -37.64 -2.61
CA VAL A 440 14.56 -37.26 -2.86
C VAL A 440 15.55 -38.44 -2.85
N SER A 441 15.11 -39.64 -2.47
CA SER A 441 15.99 -40.81 -2.29
C SER A 441 16.14 -41.74 -3.50
N LEU A 442 16.05 -41.22 -4.74
CA LEU A 442 16.23 -42.03 -5.97
C LEU A 442 17.31 -41.54 -6.95
N SER A 443 18.25 -40.70 -6.51
CA SER A 443 19.40 -40.33 -7.35
C SER A 443 20.69 -41.03 -6.93
N ARG A 444 20.80 -42.34 -7.20
CA ARG A 444 22.10 -42.99 -7.42
C ARG A 444 21.98 -44.29 -8.23
N ASN A 445 22.50 -44.21 -9.46
CA ASN A 445 22.86 -45.28 -10.40
C ASN A 445 21.87 -46.44 -10.60
N ARG A 446 21.06 -46.36 -11.67
CA ARG A 446 20.79 -47.51 -12.54
C ARG A 446 20.32 -47.05 -13.93
N SER A 447 20.97 -47.61 -14.94
CA SER A 447 20.54 -47.57 -16.33
C SER A 447 19.32 -48.49 -16.56
N PHE A 448 18.58 -48.14 -17.62
CA PHE A 448 17.55 -48.93 -18.33
C PHE A 448 16.07 -48.61 -18.06
N SER A 449 15.43 -48.17 -19.14
CA SER A 449 14.03 -47.98 -19.53
C SER A 449 12.88 -48.33 -18.57
N SER A 450 11.89 -47.41 -18.59
CA SER A 450 10.42 -47.61 -18.67
C SER A 450 9.61 -46.86 -17.62
N ARG A 451 8.61 -46.12 -18.14
CA ARG A 451 7.47 -45.44 -17.50
C ARG A 451 7.76 -44.23 -16.61
N GLU A 452 7.50 -43.07 -17.22
CA GLU A 452 7.28 -41.77 -16.58
C GLU A 452 6.29 -41.87 -15.40
N GLY A 453 6.78 -41.65 -14.19
CA GLY A 453 5.99 -41.14 -13.07
C GLY A 453 6.19 -39.63 -13.00
N LYS A 454 5.10 -38.87 -13.16
CA LYS A 454 5.10 -37.41 -12.97
C LYS A 454 5.52 -37.08 -11.53
N PRO A 455 6.36 -36.06 -11.28
CA PRO A 455 6.62 -35.60 -9.92
C PRO A 455 5.32 -35.07 -9.29
N ASP A 456 5.12 -35.36 -8.00
CA ASP A 456 3.88 -35.08 -7.27
C ASP A 456 3.54 -33.58 -7.23
N LYS A 457 2.25 -33.31 -7.43
CA LYS A 457 1.59 -32.02 -7.68
C LYS A 457 1.62 -31.01 -6.51
N TRP A 458 2.19 -31.39 -5.37
CA TRP A 458 2.11 -30.67 -4.08
C TRP A 458 3.20 -29.60 -3.86
N ASN A 459 4.16 -29.48 -4.78
CA ASN A 459 5.17 -28.39 -4.79
C ASN A 459 4.68 -27.11 -5.50
N ASN A 460 3.40 -27.02 -5.86
CA ASN A 460 2.97 -26.09 -6.89
C ASN A 460 2.67 -24.66 -6.42
N LEU A 461 2.06 -24.39 -5.25
CA LEU A 461 1.52 -23.04 -5.00
C LEU A 461 2.57 -21.94 -4.81
N ASP A 462 3.53 -22.17 -3.92
CA ASP A 462 4.64 -21.24 -3.72
C ASP A 462 5.48 -21.12 -5.01
N THR A 463 5.71 -22.25 -5.70
CA THR A 463 6.46 -22.28 -6.97
C THR A 463 5.72 -21.56 -8.10
N GLU A 464 4.41 -21.75 -8.22
CA GLU A 464 3.53 -21.11 -9.21
C GLU A 464 3.47 -19.61 -8.97
N PHE A 465 3.31 -19.20 -7.70
CA PHE A 465 3.37 -17.80 -7.33
C PHE A 465 4.71 -17.17 -7.71
N ILE A 466 5.84 -17.79 -7.36
CA ILE A 466 7.17 -17.28 -7.72
C ILE A 466 7.36 -17.26 -9.24
N GLN A 467 6.95 -18.31 -9.95
CA GLN A 467 7.05 -18.37 -11.41
C GLN A 467 6.23 -17.27 -12.09
N ASP A 468 4.99 -17.06 -11.65
CA ASP A 468 4.12 -16.00 -12.16
C ASP A 468 4.68 -14.60 -11.85
N LEU A 469 5.25 -14.41 -10.66
CA LEU A 469 5.91 -13.17 -10.24
C LEU A 469 7.13 -12.87 -11.10
N MET A 470 8.03 -13.85 -11.28
CA MET A 470 9.25 -13.71 -12.08
C MET A 470 8.92 -13.49 -13.56
N LEU A 471 7.91 -14.20 -14.09
CA LEU A 471 7.44 -14.01 -15.46
C LEU A 471 6.86 -12.60 -15.68
N ALA A 472 6.14 -12.06 -14.68
CA ALA A 472 5.61 -10.70 -14.76
C ALA A 472 6.73 -9.64 -14.76
N ILE A 473 7.78 -9.85 -13.96
CA ILE A 473 8.97 -8.98 -13.95
C ILE A 473 9.71 -9.07 -15.30
N GLU A 474 9.89 -10.27 -15.85
CA GLU A 474 10.50 -10.49 -17.17
C GLU A 474 9.70 -9.82 -18.29
N ARG A 475 8.37 -9.80 -18.17
CA ARG A 475 7.45 -9.09 -19.09
C ARG A 475 7.35 -7.59 -18.81
N HIS A 476 8.19 -7.04 -17.92
CA HIS A 476 8.24 -5.63 -17.56
C HIS A 476 6.90 -5.06 -17.06
N TYR A 477 6.15 -5.86 -16.30
CA TYR A 477 4.95 -5.35 -15.63
C TYR A 477 5.35 -4.34 -14.56
N GLY A 478 4.57 -3.26 -14.43
CA GLY A 478 4.85 -2.20 -13.45
C GLY A 478 4.60 -2.63 -12.00
N GLU A 479 5.14 -1.84 -11.06
CA GLU A 479 5.07 -2.09 -9.61
C GLU A 479 3.65 -2.41 -9.10
N VAL A 480 2.62 -1.71 -9.59
CA VAL A 480 1.23 -1.93 -9.17
C VAL A 480 0.75 -3.35 -9.52
N ALA A 481 1.12 -3.86 -10.70
CA ALA A 481 0.74 -5.21 -11.12
C ALA A 481 1.49 -6.29 -10.33
N ILE A 482 2.77 -6.05 -10.01
CA ILE A 482 3.57 -6.94 -9.15
C ILE A 482 2.98 -6.98 -7.74
N ARG A 483 2.63 -5.83 -7.16
CA ARG A 483 1.96 -5.75 -5.86
C ARG A 483 0.62 -6.48 -5.85
N ALA A 484 -0.16 -6.40 -6.93
CA ALA A 484 -1.42 -7.14 -7.04
C ALA A 484 -1.24 -8.66 -6.98
N LYS A 485 -0.17 -9.20 -7.55
CA LYS A 485 0.16 -10.64 -7.47
C LYS A 485 0.49 -11.04 -6.04
N VAL A 486 1.27 -10.23 -5.33
CA VAL A 486 1.57 -10.42 -3.90
C VAL A 486 0.31 -10.31 -3.04
N GLU A 487 -0.55 -9.32 -3.32
CA GLU A 487 -1.83 -9.12 -2.65
C GLU A 487 -2.72 -10.36 -2.78
N ASN A 488 -2.83 -10.93 -3.97
CA ASN A 488 -3.60 -12.16 -4.20
C ASN A 488 -3.03 -13.37 -3.46
N TYR A 489 -1.70 -13.50 -3.41
CA TYR A 489 -1.04 -14.57 -2.67
C TYR A 489 -1.33 -14.48 -1.16
N VAL A 490 -1.17 -13.31 -0.56
CA VAL A 490 -1.45 -13.12 0.87
C VAL A 490 -2.95 -13.23 1.17
N ARG A 491 -3.81 -12.72 0.28
CA ARG A 491 -5.27 -12.89 0.40
C ARG A 491 -5.66 -14.36 0.40
N ARG A 492 -5.06 -15.19 -0.46
CA ARG A 492 -5.27 -16.65 -0.46
C ARG A 492 -4.73 -17.31 0.81
N PHE A 493 -3.60 -16.88 1.34
CA PHE A 493 -3.12 -17.38 2.63
C PHE A 493 -4.12 -17.06 3.77
N MET A 494 -4.56 -15.80 3.87
CA MET A 494 -5.55 -15.35 4.85
C MET A 494 -6.90 -16.05 4.72
N SER A 495 -7.18 -16.53 3.51
CA SER A 495 -8.37 -17.28 3.18
C SER A 495 -8.39 -18.65 3.91
N LEU A 496 -7.23 -19.25 4.15
CA LEU A 496 -7.13 -20.58 4.78
C LEU A 496 -7.13 -20.52 6.31
N VAL A 497 -6.69 -19.40 6.90
CA VAL A 497 -6.55 -19.22 8.36
C VAL A 497 -7.84 -19.51 9.14
N PRO A 498 -9.00 -18.88 8.86
CA PRO A 498 -10.23 -19.12 9.63
C PRO A 498 -10.73 -20.57 9.53
N ILE A 499 -10.48 -21.26 8.41
CA ILE A 499 -10.84 -22.67 8.23
C ILE A 499 -9.96 -23.53 9.15
N TYR A 500 -8.65 -23.29 9.13
CA TYR A 500 -7.69 -23.99 10.01
C TYR A 500 -8.05 -23.82 11.49
N GLU A 501 -8.33 -22.58 11.93
CA GLU A 501 -8.72 -22.29 13.31
C GLU A 501 -9.98 -23.03 13.72
N TYR A 502 -11.01 -23.02 12.86
CA TYR A 502 -12.27 -23.70 13.12
C TYR A 502 -12.08 -25.21 13.22
N GLU A 503 -11.26 -25.82 12.36
CA GLU A 503 -10.97 -27.26 12.41
C GLU A 503 -10.22 -27.68 13.68
N HIS A 504 -9.33 -26.82 14.21
CA HIS A 504 -8.50 -27.14 15.37
C HIS A 504 -9.15 -26.77 16.71
N THR A 505 -9.92 -25.68 16.74
CA THR A 505 -10.45 -25.11 17.99
C THR A 505 -11.98 -25.07 18.05
N GLY A 506 -12.67 -25.30 16.93
CA GLY A 506 -14.13 -25.17 16.82
C GLY A 506 -14.64 -23.73 16.75
N ALA A 507 -13.76 -22.73 16.72
CA ALA A 507 -14.10 -21.32 16.64
C ALA A 507 -13.09 -20.56 15.77
N THR A 508 -13.49 -19.41 15.24
CA THR A 508 -12.58 -18.48 14.54
C THR A 508 -13.05 -17.05 14.75
N VAL A 509 -12.11 -16.10 14.75
CA VAL A 509 -12.38 -14.66 14.83
C VAL A 509 -12.35 -14.00 13.44
N LEU A 510 -11.76 -14.67 12.45
CA LEU A 510 -11.53 -14.17 11.09
C LEU A 510 -12.56 -14.67 10.07
N GLY A 511 -13.63 -15.33 10.54
CA GLY A 511 -14.66 -15.93 9.69
C GLY A 511 -15.96 -16.12 10.47
N ASP A 512 -17.04 -16.47 9.75
CA ASP A 512 -18.29 -16.91 10.38
C ASP A 512 -18.26 -18.44 10.59
N PRO A 513 -18.24 -18.93 11.84
CA PRO A 513 -18.24 -20.36 12.13
C PRO A 513 -19.43 -21.11 11.54
N ALA A 514 -20.61 -20.49 11.43
CA ALA A 514 -21.80 -21.13 10.88
C ALA A 514 -21.64 -21.44 9.39
N LEU A 515 -20.93 -20.58 8.67
CA LEU A 515 -20.70 -20.70 7.23
C LEU A 515 -19.56 -21.67 6.92
N ILE A 516 -18.60 -21.83 7.84
CA ILE A 516 -17.55 -22.87 7.75
C ILE A 516 -18.12 -24.25 8.11
N ALA A 517 -18.98 -24.32 9.13
CA ALA A 517 -19.60 -25.55 9.60
C ALA A 517 -20.62 -26.14 8.62
N SER A 518 -21.28 -25.29 7.83
CA SER A 518 -22.16 -25.73 6.76
C SER A 518 -21.33 -26.34 5.64
N ASP A 519 -20.94 -27.61 5.81
CA ASP A 519 -20.23 -28.47 4.83
C ASP A 519 -21.09 -28.74 3.57
N LYS A 520 -22.08 -27.88 3.29
CA LYS A 520 -22.88 -27.91 2.07
C LYS A 520 -21.99 -27.40 0.95
N PRO A 521 -21.75 -28.19 -0.11
CA PRO A 521 -21.00 -27.77 -1.30
C PRO A 521 -21.76 -26.73 -2.16
N GLY A 522 -22.63 -25.92 -1.56
CA GLY A 522 -23.39 -24.88 -2.21
C GLY A 522 -22.91 -23.50 -1.78
N ILE A 523 -23.16 -22.51 -2.63
CA ILE A 523 -22.85 -21.07 -2.55
C ILE A 523 -23.38 -20.37 -1.28
N ASP A 524 -23.90 -21.12 -0.32
CA ASP A 524 -24.52 -20.68 0.93
C ASP A 524 -23.51 -20.33 2.04
N GLY A 525 -22.23 -20.66 1.91
CA GLY A 525 -21.19 -20.39 2.91
C GLY A 525 -19.95 -19.68 2.34
N TYR A 526 -19.22 -18.95 3.19
CA TYR A 526 -17.85 -18.48 2.94
C TYR A 526 -16.98 -19.71 2.62
N ALA A 527 -16.86 -20.09 1.35
CA ALA A 527 -15.92 -21.11 0.93
C ALA A 527 -14.59 -20.40 0.67
N ILE A 528 -13.83 -20.23 1.75
CA ILE A 528 -12.66 -19.37 1.72
C ILE A 528 -11.50 -19.98 0.88
N SER A 529 -11.63 -21.20 0.34
CA SER A 529 -10.75 -21.68 -0.72
C SER A 529 -11.55 -22.29 -1.89
N PRO A 530 -11.18 -21.97 -3.13
CA PRO A 530 -11.73 -22.61 -4.30
C PRO A 530 -11.13 -24.00 -4.49
N GLY A 531 -11.94 -25.02 -4.30
CA GLY A 531 -11.56 -26.39 -4.59
C GLY A 531 -12.45 -27.39 -3.88
N ASP A 532 -12.38 -28.63 -4.33
CA ASP A 532 -12.94 -29.76 -3.59
C ASP A 532 -12.34 -29.79 -2.19
N LYS A 533 -13.11 -30.27 -1.21
CA LYS A 533 -12.69 -30.39 0.20
C LYS A 533 -11.28 -30.98 0.35
N GLU A 534 -10.96 -31.99 -0.45
CA GLU A 534 -9.63 -32.60 -0.48
C GLU A 534 -8.51 -31.62 -0.88
N THR A 535 -8.71 -30.76 -1.89
CA THR A 535 -7.70 -29.78 -2.29
C THR A 535 -7.48 -28.74 -1.20
N ARG A 536 -8.56 -28.32 -0.54
CA ARG A 536 -8.48 -27.39 0.60
C ARG A 536 -7.73 -27.99 1.78
N ASP A 537 -8.06 -29.20 2.18
CA ASP A 537 -7.43 -29.87 3.32
C ASP A 537 -5.92 -30.07 3.05
N ASN A 538 -5.56 -30.33 1.79
CA ASN A 538 -4.17 -30.39 1.33
C ASN A 538 -3.45 -29.03 1.41
N ASP A 539 -4.09 -27.94 0.96
CA ASP A 539 -3.55 -26.59 1.05
C ASP A 539 -3.33 -26.19 2.52
N ILE A 540 -4.29 -26.52 3.40
CA ILE A 540 -4.18 -26.26 4.85
C ILE A 540 -3.01 -27.04 5.45
N ALA A 541 -2.87 -28.33 5.14
CA ALA A 541 -1.76 -29.14 5.62
C ALA A 541 -0.40 -28.59 5.17
N PHE A 542 -0.31 -28.01 3.96
CA PHE A 542 0.90 -27.38 3.45
C PHE A 542 1.26 -26.09 4.21
N TYR A 543 0.27 -25.21 4.46
CA TYR A 543 0.49 -23.94 5.16
C TYR A 543 0.45 -24.05 6.68
N GLN A 544 0.19 -25.23 7.26
CA GLN A 544 -0.03 -25.43 8.70
C GLN A 544 1.02 -24.73 9.56
N SER A 545 2.31 -25.00 9.33
CA SER A 545 3.39 -24.41 10.15
C SER A 545 3.50 -22.89 10.02
N ARG A 546 3.11 -22.34 8.85
CA ARG A 546 3.05 -20.90 8.62
C ARG A 546 1.85 -20.27 9.33
N ILE A 547 0.69 -20.94 9.29
CA ILE A 547 -0.52 -20.50 9.98
C ILE A 547 -0.28 -20.51 11.50
N ASP A 548 0.32 -21.58 12.03
CA ASP A 548 0.69 -21.68 13.45
C ASP A 548 1.62 -20.54 13.89
N GLY A 549 2.59 -20.18 13.04
CA GLY A 549 3.49 -19.06 13.32
C GLY A 549 2.86 -17.68 13.10
N PHE A 550 1.76 -17.59 12.35
CA PHE A 550 1.03 -16.34 12.08
C PHE A 550 0.00 -16.03 13.18
N ILE A 551 -0.66 -17.05 13.72
CA ILE A 551 -1.61 -16.91 14.82
C ILE A 551 -0.87 -16.34 16.04
N GLY A 552 -1.44 -15.30 16.65
CA GLY A 552 -0.85 -14.58 17.79
C GLY A 552 0.13 -13.47 17.41
N THR A 553 0.40 -13.24 16.12
CA THR A 553 1.14 -12.06 15.68
C THR A 553 0.27 -10.80 15.75
N GLN A 554 0.91 -9.62 15.78
CA GLN A 554 0.22 -8.34 15.69
C GLN A 554 -0.58 -8.21 14.40
N ALA A 555 -0.06 -8.73 13.28
CA ALA A 555 -0.74 -8.72 12.00
C ALA A 555 -2.04 -9.55 12.04
N TYR A 556 -2.04 -10.70 12.74
CA TYR A 556 -3.24 -11.50 12.99
C TYR A 556 -4.25 -10.73 13.86
N HIS A 557 -3.82 -10.11 14.95
CA HIS A 557 -4.72 -9.32 15.81
C HIS A 557 -5.34 -8.13 15.07
N ASN A 558 -4.54 -7.42 14.26
CA ASN A 558 -5.03 -6.35 13.41
C ASN A 558 -6.04 -6.87 12.38
N ALA A 559 -5.76 -8.02 11.74
CA ALA A 559 -6.68 -8.64 10.79
C ALA A 559 -8.02 -9.00 11.44
N ALA A 560 -8.03 -9.46 12.70
CA ALA A 560 -9.25 -9.77 13.43
C ALA A 560 -10.10 -8.50 13.68
N VAL A 561 -9.46 -7.39 14.08
CA VAL A 561 -10.14 -6.09 14.24
C VAL A 561 -10.66 -5.57 12.91
N ASP A 562 -9.86 -5.69 11.85
CA ASP A 562 -10.22 -5.23 10.51
C ASP A 562 -11.39 -6.03 9.94
N TYR A 563 -11.41 -7.34 10.19
CA TYR A 563 -12.52 -8.21 9.80
C TYR A 563 -13.83 -7.79 10.47
N GLN A 564 -13.82 -7.54 11.79
CA GLN A 564 -15.00 -7.05 12.52
C GLN A 564 -15.46 -5.68 12.01
N THR A 565 -14.52 -4.77 11.76
CA THR A 565 -14.81 -3.44 11.21
C THR A 565 -15.40 -3.53 9.80
N MET A 566 -14.84 -4.42 8.97
CA MET A 566 -15.33 -4.70 7.62
C MET A 566 -16.74 -5.29 7.66
N GLN A 567 -17.02 -6.28 8.51
CA GLN A 567 -18.38 -6.83 8.65
C GLN A 567 -19.42 -5.76 9.03
N SER A 568 -19.02 -4.77 9.84
CA SER A 568 -19.92 -3.68 10.22
C SER A 568 -20.13 -2.64 9.11
N SER A 569 -19.12 -2.42 8.26
CA SER A 569 -19.09 -1.38 7.23
C SER A 569 -19.40 -1.86 5.81
N CYS A 570 -19.34 -3.17 5.54
CA CYS A 570 -19.73 -3.77 4.27
C CYS A 570 -21.19 -3.49 3.94
N PHE A 571 -21.43 -3.09 2.68
CA PHE A 571 -22.78 -2.82 2.18
C PHE A 571 -23.47 -4.10 1.73
N ILE A 572 -22.69 -5.10 1.31
CA ILE A 572 -23.17 -6.42 0.94
C ILE A 572 -22.97 -7.37 2.13
N ARG A 573 -24.05 -8.00 2.60
CA ARG A 573 -24.04 -8.86 3.80
C ARG A 573 -24.46 -10.28 3.47
N GLY A 574 -23.87 -11.25 4.16
CA GLY A 574 -24.26 -12.66 4.08
C GLY A 574 -23.82 -13.40 2.81
N ILE A 575 -23.03 -12.76 1.95
CA ILE A 575 -22.40 -13.40 0.77
C ILE A 575 -20.92 -12.99 0.66
N ASP A 576 -20.08 -13.88 0.15
CA ASP A 576 -18.68 -13.60 -0.16
C ASP A 576 -18.52 -13.33 -1.67
N ILE A 577 -18.49 -12.06 -2.04
CA ILE A 577 -18.35 -11.62 -3.43
C ILE A 577 -17.02 -12.08 -4.03
N SER A 578 -15.94 -12.01 -3.25
CA SER A 578 -14.61 -12.37 -3.73
C SER A 578 -14.56 -13.85 -4.12
N HIS A 579 -15.17 -14.71 -3.31
CA HIS A 579 -15.33 -16.12 -3.63
C HIS A 579 -16.21 -16.35 -4.87
N MET A 580 -17.39 -15.72 -4.94
CA MET A 580 -18.30 -15.87 -6.07
C MET A 580 -17.65 -15.46 -7.40
N VAL A 581 -16.93 -14.33 -7.41
CA VAL A 581 -16.16 -13.86 -8.56
C VAL A 581 -15.03 -14.84 -8.91
N TYR A 582 -14.33 -15.38 -7.90
CA TYR A 582 -13.31 -16.38 -8.12
C TYR A 582 -13.90 -17.62 -8.82
N CYS A 583 -15.03 -18.14 -8.34
CA CYS A 583 -15.69 -19.31 -8.91
C CYS A 583 -16.03 -19.09 -10.39
N LEU A 584 -16.65 -17.96 -10.72
CA LEU A 584 -16.99 -17.62 -12.11
C LEU A 584 -15.76 -17.48 -13.01
N ARG A 585 -14.59 -17.16 -12.46
CA ARG A 585 -13.36 -16.93 -13.20
C ARG A 585 -12.55 -18.20 -13.44
N HIS A 586 -12.46 -19.08 -12.45
CA HIS A 586 -11.49 -20.19 -12.47
C HIS A 586 -12.13 -21.58 -12.38
N SER A 587 -13.37 -21.71 -11.90
CA SER A 587 -13.98 -23.02 -11.76
C SER A 587 -14.40 -23.55 -13.13
N THR A 588 -13.88 -24.72 -13.50
CA THR A 588 -14.13 -25.36 -14.79
C THR A 588 -15.39 -26.24 -14.80
N ASN A 589 -15.89 -26.65 -13.62
CA ASN A 589 -16.98 -27.63 -13.47
C ASN A 589 -18.10 -27.14 -12.52
N LEU A 590 -18.59 -25.91 -12.67
CA LEU A 590 -19.75 -25.47 -11.88
C LEU A 590 -21.05 -26.05 -12.45
N ASN A 591 -21.92 -26.56 -11.59
CA ASN A 591 -23.24 -27.01 -12.00
C ASN A 591 -24.13 -25.81 -12.37
N VAL A 592 -25.09 -26.00 -13.29
CA VAL A 592 -26.05 -24.97 -13.71
C VAL A 592 -26.80 -24.36 -12.52
N ASN A 593 -27.22 -25.18 -11.56
CA ASN A 593 -27.91 -24.71 -10.36
C ASN A 593 -27.03 -23.82 -9.47
N GLU A 594 -25.73 -24.11 -9.43
CA GLU A 594 -24.75 -23.31 -8.68
C GLU A 594 -24.53 -21.97 -9.38
N VAL A 595 -24.27 -21.99 -10.69
CA VAL A 595 -24.14 -20.75 -11.48
C VAL A 595 -25.40 -19.89 -11.34
N GLU A 596 -26.58 -20.48 -11.40
CA GLU A 596 -27.85 -19.76 -11.23
C GLU A 596 -27.98 -19.14 -9.84
N ALA A 597 -27.63 -19.87 -8.79
CA ALA A 597 -27.63 -19.33 -7.42
C ALA A 597 -26.63 -18.19 -7.24
N ILE A 598 -25.44 -18.24 -7.87
CA ILE A 598 -24.47 -17.14 -7.85
C ILE A 598 -25.08 -15.88 -8.47
N TYR A 599 -25.56 -15.97 -9.72
CA TYR A 599 -26.10 -14.82 -10.43
C TYR A 599 -27.36 -14.26 -9.75
N LYS A 600 -28.24 -15.13 -9.26
CA LYS A 600 -29.45 -14.73 -8.54
C LYS A 600 -29.12 -13.96 -7.26
N ARG A 601 -28.16 -14.44 -6.46
CA ARG A 601 -27.74 -13.76 -5.23
C ARG A 601 -27.08 -12.41 -5.50
N LEU A 602 -26.21 -12.33 -6.51
CA LEU A 602 -25.60 -11.06 -6.91
C LEU A 602 -26.67 -10.07 -7.37
N ASP A 603 -27.64 -10.50 -8.16
CA ASP A 603 -28.77 -9.67 -8.57
C ASP A 603 -29.60 -9.20 -7.36
N GLU A 604 -29.96 -10.09 -6.42
CA GLU A 604 -30.78 -9.73 -5.26
C GLU A 604 -30.07 -8.82 -4.24
N GLN A 605 -28.76 -8.98 -4.05
CA GLN A 605 -27.99 -8.24 -3.03
C GLN A 605 -27.40 -6.93 -3.54
N VAL A 606 -27.02 -6.83 -4.81
CA VAL A 606 -26.41 -5.63 -5.38
C VAL A 606 -27.53 -4.72 -5.89
N VAL A 607 -27.88 -3.70 -5.10
CA VAL A 607 -28.98 -2.77 -5.43
C VAL A 607 -28.56 -1.31 -5.37
N SER A 608 -27.76 -0.93 -4.37
CA SER A 608 -27.30 0.46 -4.17
C SER A 608 -25.96 0.74 -4.84
N ASP A 609 -25.66 2.02 -5.07
CA ASP A 609 -24.40 2.46 -5.66
C ASP A 609 -23.18 1.98 -4.88
N ASN A 610 -23.25 2.02 -3.54
CA ASN A 610 -22.15 1.57 -2.69
C ASN A 610 -21.89 0.06 -2.82
N GLN A 611 -22.95 -0.74 -2.98
CA GLN A 611 -22.84 -2.19 -3.21
C GLN A 611 -22.27 -2.49 -4.60
N VAL A 612 -22.63 -1.69 -5.62
CA VAL A 612 -22.00 -1.79 -6.94
C VAL A 612 -20.51 -1.47 -6.85
N THR A 613 -20.12 -0.39 -6.17
CA THR A 613 -18.71 -0.05 -5.95
C THR A 613 -17.96 -1.17 -5.22
N GLU A 614 -18.56 -1.79 -4.21
CA GLU A 614 -18.01 -2.94 -3.50
C GLU A 614 -17.80 -4.16 -4.43
N LEU A 615 -18.79 -4.47 -5.29
CA LEU A 615 -18.68 -5.51 -6.32
C LEU A 615 -17.56 -5.21 -7.33
N LEU A 616 -17.48 -3.98 -7.83
CA LEU A 616 -16.47 -3.57 -8.82
C LEU A 616 -15.04 -3.64 -8.27
N ALA A 617 -14.84 -3.34 -6.98
CA ALA A 617 -13.54 -3.50 -6.33
C ALA A 617 -13.05 -4.96 -6.32
N SER A 618 -13.96 -5.94 -6.37
CA SER A 618 -13.64 -7.37 -6.51
C SER A 618 -13.42 -7.80 -7.97
N LEU A 619 -13.64 -6.91 -8.94
CA LEU A 619 -13.56 -7.16 -10.39
C LEU A 619 -12.60 -6.17 -11.07
N PRO A 620 -11.31 -6.11 -10.70
CA PRO A 620 -10.38 -5.13 -11.27
C PRO A 620 -10.27 -5.21 -12.80
N GLN A 621 -10.26 -4.07 -13.50
CA GLN A 621 -10.18 -4.01 -14.98
C GLN A 621 -8.89 -4.64 -15.51
N SER A 622 -7.76 -4.41 -14.85
CA SER A 622 -6.48 -5.07 -15.15
C SER A 622 -6.53 -6.60 -15.14
N GLN A 623 -7.53 -7.21 -14.50
CA GLN A 623 -7.79 -8.65 -14.50
C GLN A 623 -9.02 -9.01 -15.35
N GLY A 624 -9.38 -8.22 -16.36
CA GLY A 624 -10.52 -8.50 -17.24
C GLY A 624 -11.87 -7.98 -16.75
N GLY A 625 -11.92 -7.22 -15.66
CA GLY A 625 -13.10 -6.45 -15.24
C GLY A 625 -14.37 -7.31 -15.11
N LEU A 626 -15.44 -6.89 -15.79
CA LEU A 626 -16.74 -7.58 -15.78
C LEU A 626 -16.80 -8.87 -16.58
N GLN A 627 -15.71 -9.30 -17.24
CA GLN A 627 -15.70 -10.48 -18.10
C GLN A 627 -16.24 -11.76 -17.44
N PRO A 628 -15.87 -12.11 -16.18
CA PRO A 628 -16.43 -13.29 -15.51
C PRO A 628 -17.95 -13.23 -15.38
N LEU A 629 -18.52 -12.04 -15.12
CA LEU A 629 -19.96 -11.85 -15.04
C LEU A 629 -20.62 -11.87 -16.44
N ALA A 630 -19.94 -11.33 -17.46
CA ALA A 630 -20.47 -11.24 -18.82
C ALA A 630 -20.69 -12.61 -19.48
N TYR A 631 -20.00 -13.67 -19.03
CA TYR A 631 -20.24 -15.03 -19.56
C TYR A 631 -21.67 -15.52 -19.32
N GLY A 632 -22.35 -15.00 -18.30
CA GLY A 632 -23.76 -15.27 -18.02
C GLY A 632 -24.70 -14.93 -19.17
N PHE A 633 -24.34 -13.97 -20.05
CA PHE A 633 -25.13 -13.64 -21.24
C PHE A 633 -25.26 -14.80 -22.23
N TYR A 634 -24.26 -15.67 -22.30
CA TYR A 634 -24.20 -16.79 -23.25
C TYR A 634 -24.64 -18.11 -22.63
N HIS A 635 -25.07 -18.09 -21.36
CA HIS A 635 -25.44 -19.30 -20.66
C HIS A 635 -26.74 -19.91 -21.24
N PRO A 636 -26.87 -21.25 -21.37
CA PRO A 636 -28.07 -21.90 -21.91
C PRO A 636 -29.36 -21.63 -21.11
N SER A 637 -29.26 -21.52 -19.78
CA SER A 637 -30.40 -21.20 -18.89
C SER A 637 -30.91 -19.76 -19.10
N PRO A 638 -32.20 -19.55 -19.44
CA PRO A 638 -32.80 -18.23 -19.52
C PRO A 638 -32.77 -17.44 -18.19
N ALA A 639 -32.87 -18.14 -17.06
CA ALA A 639 -32.86 -17.51 -15.73
C ALA A 639 -31.51 -16.83 -15.44
N ILE A 640 -30.40 -17.52 -15.74
CA ILE A 640 -29.05 -16.96 -15.60
C ILE A 640 -28.88 -15.72 -16.50
N ARG A 641 -29.34 -15.79 -17.76
CA ARG A 641 -29.28 -14.64 -18.67
C ARG A 641 -30.06 -13.44 -18.13
N LEU A 642 -31.25 -13.67 -17.57
CA LEU A 642 -32.09 -12.62 -16.98
C LEU A 642 -31.40 -11.96 -15.78
N HIS A 643 -30.89 -12.74 -14.82
CA HIS A 643 -30.16 -12.21 -13.66
C HIS A 643 -28.90 -11.45 -14.09
N THR A 644 -28.19 -11.94 -15.11
CA THR A 644 -26.99 -11.26 -15.65
C THR A 644 -27.35 -9.89 -16.22
N VAL A 645 -28.43 -9.79 -17.01
CA VAL A 645 -28.88 -8.51 -17.58
C VAL A 645 -29.27 -7.53 -16.48
N ARG A 646 -30.09 -7.95 -15.51
CA ARG A 646 -30.50 -7.09 -14.38
C ARG A 646 -29.30 -6.58 -13.58
N LEU A 647 -28.32 -7.45 -13.32
CA LEU A 647 -27.09 -7.05 -12.64
C LEU A 647 -26.32 -6.01 -13.46
N PHE A 648 -26.17 -6.18 -14.76
CA PHE A 648 -25.49 -5.21 -15.63
C PHE A 648 -26.24 -3.88 -15.74
N GLU A 649 -27.58 -3.86 -15.72
CA GLU A 649 -28.36 -2.61 -15.67
C GLU A 649 -28.09 -1.83 -14.39
N LYS A 650 -28.00 -2.52 -13.24
CA LYS A 650 -27.65 -1.90 -11.96
C LYS A 650 -26.21 -1.38 -11.95
N ILE A 651 -25.27 -2.16 -12.52
CA ILE A 651 -23.88 -1.72 -12.67
C ILE A 651 -23.80 -0.49 -13.59
N GLU A 652 -24.54 -0.46 -14.70
CA GLU A 652 -24.57 0.68 -15.63
C GLU A 652 -25.11 1.96 -14.98
N GLY A 653 -25.99 1.84 -13.97
CA GLY A 653 -26.51 2.98 -13.21
C GLY A 653 -25.48 3.68 -12.32
N ASN A 654 -24.42 2.98 -11.90
CA ASN A 654 -23.36 3.52 -11.06
C ASN A 654 -22.33 4.32 -11.89
N GLN A 655 -21.75 5.39 -11.32
CA GLN A 655 -20.78 6.25 -12.01
C GLN A 655 -19.56 5.49 -12.55
N ALA A 656 -18.93 4.65 -11.73
CA ALA A 656 -17.82 3.81 -12.15
C ALA A 656 -18.30 2.65 -13.02
N GLY A 657 -19.41 2.02 -12.63
CA GLY A 657 -19.98 0.86 -13.31
C GLY A 657 -20.37 1.13 -14.78
N ALA A 658 -20.90 2.31 -15.09
CA ALA A 658 -21.15 2.75 -16.46
C ALA A 658 -19.88 2.69 -17.33
N ARG A 659 -18.73 3.08 -16.79
CA ARG A 659 -17.44 3.02 -17.51
C ARG A 659 -16.95 1.58 -17.65
N TYR A 660 -17.14 0.75 -16.64
CA TYR A 660 -16.84 -0.69 -16.71
C TYR A 660 -17.64 -1.38 -17.81
N VAL A 661 -18.95 -1.13 -17.90
CA VAL A 661 -19.81 -1.69 -18.96
C VAL A 661 -19.34 -1.23 -20.35
N ARG A 662 -19.03 0.06 -20.51
CA ARG A 662 -18.50 0.62 -21.77
C ARG A 662 -17.13 0.05 -22.17
N ASN A 663 -16.30 -0.34 -21.21
CA ASN A 663 -14.99 -0.94 -21.47
C ASN A 663 -15.04 -2.46 -21.68
N THR A 664 -16.21 -3.11 -21.54
CA THR A 664 -16.34 -4.53 -21.90
C THR A 664 -16.14 -4.75 -23.40
N ASN A 665 -15.78 -5.97 -23.80
CA ASN A 665 -15.65 -6.34 -25.21
C ASN A 665 -16.95 -6.06 -25.98
N PHE A 666 -16.83 -5.60 -27.24
CA PHE A 666 -17.94 -5.37 -28.17
C PHE A 666 -18.97 -6.51 -28.20
N PHE A 667 -18.53 -7.78 -28.17
CA PHE A 667 -19.45 -8.91 -28.13
C PHE A 667 -20.32 -8.95 -26.87
N HIS A 668 -19.77 -8.57 -25.72
CA HIS A 668 -20.51 -8.49 -24.46
C HIS A 668 -21.50 -7.32 -24.49
N GLN A 669 -21.10 -6.17 -25.07
CA GLN A 669 -21.99 -5.01 -25.24
C GLN A 669 -23.19 -5.34 -26.13
N CYS A 670 -22.97 -6.00 -27.26
CA CYS A 670 -24.05 -6.43 -28.15
C CYS A 670 -24.98 -7.45 -27.47
N ALA A 671 -24.41 -8.43 -26.77
CA ALA A 671 -25.20 -9.43 -26.04
C ALA A 671 -26.07 -8.78 -24.95
N PHE A 672 -25.50 -7.85 -24.19
CA PHE A 672 -26.23 -7.09 -23.18
C PHE A 672 -27.38 -6.30 -23.79
N SER A 673 -27.15 -5.53 -24.85
CA SER A 673 -28.17 -4.73 -25.54
C SER A 673 -29.32 -5.60 -26.10
N ASN A 674 -28.98 -6.70 -26.77
CA ASN A 674 -29.97 -7.61 -27.36
C ASN A 674 -30.83 -8.31 -26.30
N LEU A 675 -30.20 -8.83 -25.23
CA LEU A 675 -30.91 -9.50 -24.15
C LEU A 675 -31.76 -8.52 -23.33
N ARG A 676 -31.26 -7.30 -23.11
CA ARG A 676 -32.02 -6.22 -22.46
C ARG A 676 -33.31 -5.94 -23.21
N TYR A 677 -33.27 -5.81 -24.54
CA TYR A 677 -34.47 -5.67 -25.36
C TYR A 677 -35.39 -6.90 -25.23
N THR A 678 -34.82 -8.11 -25.29
CA THR A 678 -35.56 -9.38 -25.22
C THR A 678 -36.33 -9.57 -23.91
N PHE A 679 -35.78 -9.10 -22.79
CA PHE A 679 -36.42 -9.21 -21.47
C PHE A 679 -37.25 -7.98 -21.08
N SER A 680 -37.18 -6.90 -21.87
CA SER A 680 -38.02 -5.69 -21.69
C SER A 680 -39.32 -5.75 -22.49
N CYS A 681 -39.34 -6.51 -23.59
CA CYS A 681 -40.54 -6.87 -24.36
C CYS A 681 -41.22 -8.11 -23.78
#